data_AF-A0AAV0CNT8-F1
#
_entry.id   AF-A0AAV0CNT8-F1
#
_cell.length_a   1.000
_cell.length_b   1.000
_cell.length_c   1.000
_cell.angle_alpha   90.00
_cell.angle_beta   90.00
_cell.angle_gamma   90.00
#
_symmetry.space_group_name_H-M   'P 1'
#
loop_
_entity.id
_entity.type
_entity.pdbx_description
1 polymer ?
#
loop_
_entity_poly.entity_id
_entity_poly.type
_entity_poly.pdbx_seq_one_letter_code
_entity_poly.pdbx_strand_id
1 'polypeptide(L)'
;MKPQNWVLLGLVLVLATVQSIHCSVTYDNKSLIINGQRRILLSGSIHYPRSTPEMWEGLIQKAKDGGLDAIDTYVFWNNHEPSPGNYDFEGRNDLVRFIKLIHQAGMYVHLRIGPYICGEWKFGGIPVWLKFVPGSTFRSNSEPFKMAMQRFVQKIVQMMKDENLFQSQGGPIILSQIENEYGLASKAYGAGGHEYMTWAANMAVGLKTGVPWVMCKEDDAPDPVINSCNGFYCDYFSPNKAYKPKLWTEAWSGWFEEFGSAIHHRPVEDLAFAVARFIQKGGSFVNYYMYHGGTNFGRTAGGPFLTTSYDYDAPIDEYGLTRQPKYDHLKNFHNAIKLSEKALVNADPTIIQLGSYQEAHVFSTSGECAAFLSNFHLNSSATVTFNKKQYTLPPWSTSILPDCKNAIFNTATVEVKKSEVQMLPTNIPTLSWATFTEDIFNEDSDSKLTVSGLLEQLNVTRDTSDYLWYSTSVKMSPSEFIQGQQPALTVQSAGHALHVFVNGRFSGSAYGTKDHPEFKYTLNVALQSGVNKISLLSVAIGLPNDGAYYERRHTGIIGPVVLRGLPNGPRDLSWQKWSYQVGLRGEASNVVSPNGISSVGWVEGSLAVQQQPLTWYKSYFNNPKGNEPLALDMGSMGKGEVWINGQSIGIMFLGPG
;
A
#
# COMPACT_ATOMS: atom_id res chain seq x y z
N MET A 1 36.96 14.91 64.49
CA MET A 1 36.14 15.69 63.54
C MET A 1 35.34 14.71 62.70
N LYS A 2 34.01 14.83 62.73
CA LYS A 2 33.04 13.80 62.29
C LYS A 2 32.97 13.67 60.75
N PRO A 3 32.83 12.45 60.19
CA PRO A 3 32.66 12.20 58.77
C PRO A 3 31.19 12.34 58.37
N GLN A 4 30.61 13.54 58.51
CA GLN A 4 29.18 13.75 58.25
C GLN A 4 28.90 14.74 57.12
N ASN A 5 29.94 15.37 56.53
CA ASN A 5 29.79 16.39 55.49
C ASN A 5 29.98 15.89 54.05
N TRP A 6 30.47 14.66 53.83
CA TRP A 6 30.68 14.13 52.47
C TRP A 6 29.43 13.48 51.86
N VAL A 7 28.50 13.00 52.68
CA VAL A 7 27.26 12.37 52.22
C VAL A 7 26.24 13.43 51.74
N LEU A 8 26.20 14.61 52.37
CA LEU A 8 25.32 15.70 51.93
C LEU A 8 25.79 16.34 50.61
N LEU A 9 27.10 16.44 50.35
CA LEU A 9 27.60 16.98 49.09
C LEU A 9 27.34 16.02 47.90
N GLY A 10 27.38 14.71 48.13
CA GLY A 10 27.04 13.70 47.12
C GLY A 10 25.55 13.69 46.75
N LEU A 11 24.65 13.89 47.73
CA LEU A 11 23.21 13.96 47.47
C LEU A 11 22.78 15.24 46.75
N VAL A 12 23.46 16.38 46.97
CA VAL A 12 23.16 17.65 46.28
C VAL A 12 23.69 17.64 44.84
N LEU A 13 24.79 16.93 44.55
CA LEU A 13 25.29 16.76 43.18
C LEU A 13 24.49 15.77 42.34
N VAL A 14 23.85 14.76 42.95
CA VAL A 14 22.95 13.82 42.23
C VAL A 14 21.57 14.44 41.95
N LEU A 15 21.12 15.41 42.76
CA LEU A 15 19.87 16.14 42.54
C LEU A 15 19.99 17.27 41.50
N ALA A 16 21.20 17.64 41.07
CA ALA A 16 21.43 18.74 40.12
C ALA A 16 21.43 18.34 38.63
N THR A 17 21.20 17.06 38.29
CA THR A 17 21.05 16.60 36.90
C THR A 17 19.79 15.79 36.67
N VAL A 18 18.70 16.09 37.38
CA VAL A 18 17.38 15.74 36.87
C VAL A 18 17.02 16.81 35.83
N GLN A 19 17.57 16.68 34.61
CA GLN A 19 16.95 17.32 33.47
C GLN A 19 15.52 16.78 33.43
N SER A 20 14.55 17.64 33.72
CA SER A 20 13.14 17.32 33.51
C SER A 20 13.00 16.86 32.07
N ILE A 21 12.86 15.55 31.85
CA ILE A 21 12.64 14.99 30.52
C ILE A 21 11.26 15.49 30.10
N HIS A 22 11.22 16.61 29.37
CA HIS A 22 10.02 17.09 28.73
C HIS A 22 9.76 16.19 27.53
N CYS A 23 8.93 15.16 27.74
CA CYS A 23 8.36 14.35 26.68
C CYS A 23 7.29 15.20 25.96
N SER A 24 7.70 15.97 24.95
CA SER A 24 6.80 16.84 24.20
C SER A 24 7.16 16.90 22.72
N VAL A 25 6.15 16.86 21.85
CA VAL A 25 6.27 17.19 20.43
C VAL A 25 5.41 18.41 20.13
N THR A 26 6.04 19.47 19.63
CA THR A 26 5.38 20.67 19.12
C THR A 26 5.93 21.02 17.74
N TYR A 27 5.61 22.18 17.19
CA TYR A 27 6.14 22.65 15.92
C TYR A 27 6.17 24.18 15.86
N ASP A 28 6.95 24.69 14.92
CA ASP A 28 6.93 26.08 14.49
C ASP A 28 7.11 26.17 12.97
N ASN A 29 7.36 27.38 12.46
CA ASN A 29 7.53 27.62 11.02
C ASN A 29 8.72 26.87 10.40
N LYS A 30 9.65 26.34 11.21
CA LYS A 30 10.85 25.64 10.74
C LYS A 30 10.65 24.15 10.71
N SER A 31 10.22 23.56 11.82
CA SER A 31 10.25 22.10 11.98
C SER A 31 9.33 21.61 13.09
N LEU A 32 9.18 20.29 13.17
CA LEU A 32 8.79 19.65 14.42
C LEU A 32 9.86 19.90 15.49
N ILE A 33 9.42 20.13 16.71
CA ILE A 33 10.25 20.31 17.90
C ILE A 33 10.00 19.12 18.82
N ILE A 34 11.01 18.26 18.97
CA ILE A 34 10.95 17.07 19.82
C ILE A 34 11.81 17.33 21.04
N ASN A 35 11.22 17.26 22.24
CA ASN A 35 11.90 17.52 23.51
C ASN A 35 12.65 18.87 23.54
N GLY A 36 12.03 19.90 22.96
CA GLY A 36 12.61 21.25 22.88
C GLY A 36 13.65 21.45 21.78
N GLN A 37 13.93 20.43 20.95
CA GLN A 37 14.90 20.52 19.86
C GLN A 37 14.19 20.47 18.49
N ARG A 38 14.43 21.49 17.67
CA ARG A 38 14.10 21.47 16.24
C ARG A 38 14.91 20.39 15.53
N ARG A 39 14.30 19.66 14.60
CA ARG A 39 14.93 18.54 13.89
C ARG A 39 14.65 18.58 12.39
N ILE A 40 15.62 18.15 11.59
CA ILE A 40 15.37 17.72 10.20
C ILE A 40 15.18 16.21 10.24
N LEU A 41 13.95 15.76 10.00
CA LEU A 41 13.56 14.37 10.15
C LEU A 41 13.53 13.66 8.80
N LEU A 42 14.29 12.58 8.71
CA LEU A 42 14.31 11.67 7.58
C LEU A 42 13.52 10.41 7.98
N SER A 43 12.47 10.13 7.24
CA SER A 43 11.51 9.06 7.53
C SER A 43 11.42 8.10 6.34
N GLY A 44 10.98 6.87 6.59
CA GLY A 44 10.74 5.89 5.55
C GLY A 44 9.53 5.01 5.85
N SER A 45 8.71 4.75 4.83
CA SER A 45 7.51 3.94 4.98
C SER A 45 7.85 2.45 4.99
N ILE A 46 7.41 1.76 6.05
CA ILE A 46 7.48 0.30 6.20
C ILE A 46 6.12 -0.16 6.73
N HIS A 47 5.31 -0.78 5.87
CA HIS A 47 3.98 -1.24 6.26
C HIS A 47 4.05 -2.62 6.92
N TYR A 48 3.72 -2.68 8.21
CA TYR A 48 3.84 -3.90 9.01
C TYR A 48 3.15 -5.14 8.40
N PRO A 49 1.96 -5.08 7.75
CA PRO A 49 1.35 -6.28 7.18
C PRO A 49 1.91 -6.69 5.83
N ARG A 50 2.81 -5.89 5.23
CA ARG A 50 3.49 -6.21 3.96
C ARG A 50 4.82 -6.95 4.16
N SER A 51 5.15 -7.27 5.40
CA SER A 51 6.30 -8.09 5.80
C SER A 51 5.90 -8.98 6.98
N THR A 52 6.72 -9.96 7.34
CA THR A 52 6.42 -10.82 8.50
C THR A 52 7.03 -10.26 9.79
N PRO A 53 6.51 -10.62 10.98
CA PRO A 53 7.10 -10.22 12.25
C PRO A 53 8.59 -10.54 12.40
N GLU A 54 9.05 -11.62 11.78
CA GLU A 54 10.44 -12.06 11.77
C GLU A 54 11.34 -11.15 10.90
N MET A 55 10.77 -10.47 9.90
CA MET A 55 11.50 -9.52 9.07
C MET A 55 11.65 -8.15 9.73
N TRP A 56 10.68 -7.75 10.57
CA TRP A 56 10.56 -6.37 11.05
C TRP A 56 11.84 -5.83 11.70
N GLU A 57 12.47 -6.57 12.61
CA GLU A 57 13.72 -6.13 13.24
C GLU A 57 14.82 -5.84 12.22
N GLY A 58 15.00 -6.73 11.24
CA GLY A 58 15.99 -6.58 10.19
C GLY A 58 15.68 -5.42 9.22
N LEU A 59 14.41 -5.15 8.96
CA LEU A 59 13.97 -4.01 8.14
C LEU A 59 14.18 -2.68 8.88
N ILE A 60 13.78 -2.62 10.16
CA ILE A 60 13.95 -1.46 11.03
C ILE A 60 15.45 -1.15 11.21
N GLN A 61 16.28 -2.16 11.42
CA GLN A 61 17.72 -1.97 11.55
C GLN A 61 18.34 -1.42 10.26
N LYS A 62 17.94 -1.93 9.08
CA LYS A 62 18.37 -1.35 7.79
C LYS A 62 17.87 0.10 7.62
N ALA A 63 16.64 0.42 8.01
CA ALA A 63 16.16 1.81 8.01
C ALA A 63 17.04 2.74 8.87
N LYS A 64 17.39 2.28 10.08
CA LYS A 64 18.30 3.00 10.98
C LYS A 64 19.70 3.15 10.39
N ASP A 65 20.29 2.06 9.90
CA ASP A 65 21.64 2.04 9.32
C ASP A 65 21.72 2.82 8.00
N GLY A 66 20.59 2.98 7.33
CA GLY A 66 20.38 3.84 6.18
C GLY A 66 20.25 5.32 6.54
N GLY A 67 20.21 5.68 7.83
CA GLY A 67 20.21 7.07 8.31
C GLY A 67 18.83 7.69 8.53
N LEU A 68 17.77 6.88 8.61
CA LEU A 68 16.44 7.38 8.96
C LEU A 68 16.33 7.67 10.46
N ASP A 69 15.58 8.71 10.82
CA ASP A 69 15.20 9.05 12.20
C ASP A 69 13.86 8.41 12.60
N ALA A 70 12.98 8.17 11.63
CA ALA A 70 11.62 7.73 11.85
C ALA A 70 11.16 6.67 10.84
N ILE A 71 10.19 5.85 11.25
CA ILE A 71 9.45 4.94 10.38
C ILE A 71 8.01 5.43 10.25
N ASP A 72 7.53 5.46 9.02
CA ASP A 72 6.15 5.76 8.67
C ASP A 72 5.36 4.47 8.43
N THR A 73 4.13 4.40 8.92
CA THR A 73 3.21 3.34 8.52
C THR A 73 1.77 3.79 8.56
N TYR A 74 0.99 3.35 7.57
CA TYR A 74 -0.47 3.33 7.65
C TYR A 74 -0.98 2.35 8.72
N VAL A 75 -2.25 2.51 9.12
CA VAL A 75 -3.01 1.51 9.88
C VAL A 75 -4.12 0.92 9.01
N PHE A 76 -4.16 -0.42 8.89
CA PHE A 76 -4.99 -1.12 7.90
C PHE A 76 -6.32 -1.60 8.50
N TRP A 77 -7.33 -0.72 8.55
CA TRP A 77 -8.60 -0.98 9.24
C TRP A 77 -9.30 -2.27 8.79
N ASN A 78 -9.39 -2.53 7.48
CA ASN A 78 -10.01 -3.75 6.96
C ASN A 78 -9.37 -5.06 7.44
N ASN A 79 -8.07 -5.07 7.71
CA ASN A 79 -7.38 -6.20 8.32
C ASN A 79 -7.65 -6.28 9.83
N HIS A 80 -7.65 -5.12 10.50
CA HIS A 80 -7.86 -5.06 11.93
C HIS A 80 -9.30 -5.30 12.36
N GLU A 81 -10.30 -5.08 11.50
CA GLU A 81 -11.72 -5.29 11.80
C GLU A 81 -12.41 -6.03 10.64
N PRO A 82 -12.07 -7.31 10.39
CA PRO A 82 -12.61 -8.09 9.28
C PRO A 82 -14.14 -8.23 9.33
N SER A 83 -14.74 -8.12 10.52
CA SER A 83 -16.18 -7.99 10.71
C SER A 83 -16.48 -7.05 11.89
N PRO A 84 -17.67 -6.42 11.95
CA PRO A 84 -17.96 -5.38 12.93
C PRO A 84 -17.68 -5.82 14.38
N GLY A 85 -16.80 -5.10 15.07
CA GLY A 85 -16.43 -5.35 16.46
C GLY A 85 -15.45 -6.51 16.70
N ASN A 86 -15.12 -7.30 15.69
CA ASN A 86 -14.16 -8.40 15.79
C ASN A 86 -12.80 -7.92 15.32
N TYR A 87 -11.87 -7.77 16.26
CA TYR A 87 -10.56 -7.20 15.96
C TYR A 87 -9.44 -8.24 15.87
N ASP A 88 -8.52 -8.02 14.94
CA ASP A 88 -7.28 -8.81 14.77
C ASP A 88 -6.04 -7.92 14.86
N PHE A 89 -5.20 -8.17 15.86
CA PHE A 89 -3.89 -7.55 16.05
C PHE A 89 -2.80 -8.62 16.26
N GLU A 90 -2.99 -9.81 15.70
CA GLU A 90 -2.05 -10.92 15.83
C GLU A 90 -1.12 -11.03 14.61
N GLY A 91 0.01 -11.73 14.78
CA GLY A 91 0.95 -12.02 13.69
C GLY A 91 1.40 -10.75 12.97
N ARG A 92 1.25 -10.71 11.63
CA ARG A 92 1.61 -9.54 10.82
C ARG A 92 0.69 -8.33 11.00
N ASN A 93 -0.42 -8.46 11.73
CA ASN A 93 -1.31 -7.37 12.12
C ASN A 93 -0.97 -6.84 13.53
N ASP A 94 0.08 -7.32 14.20
CA ASP A 94 0.49 -6.81 15.52
C ASP A 94 1.18 -5.44 15.44
N LEU A 95 0.34 -4.40 15.32
CA LEU A 95 0.74 -3.00 15.24
C LEU A 95 1.55 -2.56 16.48
N VAL A 96 1.14 -3.01 17.68
CA VAL A 96 1.78 -2.61 18.94
C VAL A 96 3.19 -3.18 18.99
N ARG A 97 3.38 -4.46 18.65
CA ARG A 97 4.71 -5.08 18.58
C ARG A 97 5.58 -4.37 17.57
N PHE A 98 5.07 -4.08 16.37
CA PHE A 98 5.84 -3.37 15.35
C PHE A 98 6.34 -2.01 15.86
N ILE A 99 5.47 -1.19 16.46
CA ILE A 99 5.84 0.12 17.02
C ILE A 99 6.83 -0.03 18.19
N LYS A 100 6.67 -1.05 19.04
CA LYS A 100 7.62 -1.34 20.12
C LYS A 100 9.01 -1.71 19.60
N LEU A 101 9.11 -2.46 18.50
CA LEU A 101 10.40 -2.77 17.86
C LEU A 101 11.08 -1.50 17.33
N ILE A 102 10.31 -0.58 16.73
CA ILE A 102 10.83 0.72 16.27
C ILE A 102 11.36 1.53 17.46
N HIS A 103 10.62 1.53 18.59
CA HIS A 103 11.05 2.19 19.81
C HIS A 103 12.35 1.58 20.38
N GLN A 104 12.45 0.25 20.40
CA GLN A 104 13.65 -0.47 20.85
C GLN A 104 14.86 -0.16 19.98
N ALA A 105 14.66 0.03 18.66
CA ALA A 105 15.71 0.50 17.76
C ALA A 105 16.10 1.98 18.01
N GLY A 106 15.37 2.72 18.85
CA GLY A 106 15.63 4.12 19.16
C GLY A 106 15.19 5.08 18.05
N MET A 107 14.23 4.66 17.23
CA MET A 107 13.66 5.46 16.14
C MET A 107 12.28 6.01 16.52
N TYR A 108 11.85 7.07 15.84
CA TYR A 108 10.51 7.63 15.97
C TYR A 108 9.50 6.97 15.03
N VAL A 109 8.21 7.25 15.24
CA VAL A 109 7.11 6.79 14.40
C VAL A 109 6.26 7.96 13.91
N HIS A 110 5.97 7.98 12.62
CA HIS A 110 4.84 8.70 12.04
C HIS A 110 3.70 7.69 11.79
N LEU A 111 2.64 7.78 12.61
CA LEU A 111 1.53 6.81 12.57
C LEU A 111 0.37 7.36 11.74
N ARG A 112 0.23 6.89 10.50
CA ARG A 112 -0.83 7.34 9.59
C ARG A 112 -2.09 6.51 9.79
N ILE A 113 -2.91 6.92 10.76
CA ILE A 113 -4.07 6.13 11.20
C ILE A 113 -5.15 6.04 10.10
N GLY A 114 -5.29 7.06 9.25
CA GLY A 114 -6.29 7.09 8.18
C GLY A 114 -7.68 7.44 8.73
N PRO A 115 -8.71 6.57 8.62
CA PRO A 115 -8.60 5.14 8.31
C PRO A 115 -8.82 4.78 6.84
N TYR A 116 -9.20 5.76 6.00
CA TYR A 116 -8.87 5.67 4.59
C TYR A 116 -7.38 5.95 4.43
N ILE A 117 -6.67 5.03 3.77
CA ILE A 117 -5.22 5.09 3.60
C ILE A 117 -4.79 5.09 2.14
N CYS A 118 -5.71 4.83 1.19
CA CYS A 118 -5.38 4.43 -0.17
C CYS A 118 -4.42 3.23 -0.17
N GLY A 119 -3.11 3.51 -0.11
CA GLY A 119 -2.03 2.57 0.19
C GLY A 119 -1.83 1.50 -0.88
N GLU A 120 -2.46 1.65 -2.05
CA GLU A 120 -2.64 0.56 -3.01
C GLU A 120 -3.17 -0.71 -2.34
N TRP A 121 -4.03 -0.51 -1.34
CA TRP A 121 -4.51 -1.53 -0.44
C TRP A 121 -6.00 -1.78 -0.68
N LYS A 122 -6.44 -3.02 -0.49
CA LYS A 122 -7.81 -3.45 -0.76
C LYS A 122 -8.81 -2.46 -0.15
N PHE A 123 -9.68 -1.94 -1.01
CA PHE A 123 -10.75 -1.03 -0.62
C PHE A 123 -10.31 0.26 0.11
N GLY A 124 -9.05 0.68 -0.11
CA GLY A 124 -8.45 1.86 0.49
C GLY A 124 -8.20 1.73 2.00
N GLY A 125 -8.19 0.49 2.52
CA GLY A 125 -8.09 0.17 3.94
C GLY A 125 -9.43 0.16 4.68
N ILE A 126 -10.54 0.57 4.06
CA ILE A 126 -11.85 0.58 4.71
C ILE A 126 -12.47 -0.84 4.66
N PRO A 127 -13.06 -1.36 5.76
CA PRO A 127 -13.69 -2.67 5.74
C PRO A 127 -14.89 -2.74 4.78
N VAL A 128 -14.98 -3.84 4.00
CA VAL A 128 -16.05 -4.05 3.01
C VAL A 128 -17.44 -4.05 3.66
N TRP A 129 -17.57 -4.57 4.88
CA TRP A 129 -18.85 -4.59 5.60
C TRP A 129 -19.45 -3.19 5.80
N LEU A 130 -18.62 -2.13 5.86
CA LEU A 130 -19.07 -0.76 6.09
C LEU A 130 -19.88 -0.21 4.92
N LYS A 131 -19.64 -0.72 3.69
CA LYS A 131 -20.43 -0.38 2.49
C LYS A 131 -21.90 -0.76 2.67
N PHE A 132 -22.18 -1.78 3.48
CA PHE A 132 -23.51 -2.36 3.64
C PHE A 132 -24.23 -1.89 4.91
N VAL A 133 -23.61 -0.98 5.66
CA VAL A 133 -24.29 -0.26 6.75
C VAL A 133 -25.27 0.75 6.12
N PRO A 134 -26.57 0.71 6.48
CA PRO A 134 -27.57 1.62 5.92
C PRO A 134 -27.18 3.09 6.07
N GLY A 135 -27.28 3.86 4.98
CA GLY A 135 -26.94 5.29 4.95
C GLY A 135 -25.44 5.62 4.99
N SER A 136 -24.57 4.61 4.99
CA SER A 136 -23.11 4.79 4.90
C SER A 136 -22.72 5.30 3.51
N THR A 137 -21.89 6.34 3.47
CA THR A 137 -21.18 6.78 2.27
C THR A 137 -19.76 7.11 2.68
N PHE A 138 -18.80 6.49 2.02
CA PHE A 138 -17.40 6.57 2.44
C PHE A 138 -16.88 7.99 2.31
N ARG A 139 -16.02 8.39 3.25
CA ARG A 139 -15.28 9.66 3.23
C ARG A 139 -16.20 10.87 2.97
N SER A 140 -17.34 10.91 3.65
CA SER A 140 -18.35 11.95 3.49
C SER A 140 -18.95 12.33 4.84
N ASN A 141 -19.78 13.38 4.90
CA ASN A 141 -20.50 13.77 6.12
C ASN A 141 -21.68 12.81 6.45
N SER A 142 -21.54 11.53 6.12
CA SER A 142 -22.45 10.45 6.48
C SER A 142 -22.23 10.07 7.95
N GLU A 143 -23.29 10.17 8.77
CA GLU A 143 -23.20 9.86 10.20
C GLU A 143 -22.81 8.40 10.48
N PRO A 144 -23.35 7.36 9.78
CA PRO A 144 -22.89 5.98 9.95
C PRO A 144 -21.39 5.81 9.67
N PHE A 145 -20.86 6.49 8.64
CA PHE A 145 -19.45 6.44 8.29
C PHE A 145 -18.59 7.12 9.36
N LYS A 146 -18.95 8.35 9.75
CA LYS A 146 -18.26 9.13 10.80
C LYS A 146 -18.19 8.37 12.11
N MET A 147 -19.30 7.76 12.54
CA MET A 147 -19.34 6.98 13.77
C MET A 147 -18.45 5.73 13.69
N ALA A 148 -18.40 5.05 12.54
CA ALA A 148 -17.51 3.90 12.37
C ALA A 148 -16.03 4.32 12.36
N MET A 149 -15.69 5.35 11.59
CA MET A 149 -14.34 5.93 11.54
C MET A 149 -13.89 6.38 12.94
N GLN A 150 -14.71 7.13 13.66
CA GLN A 150 -14.39 7.61 15.00
C GLN A 150 -14.13 6.46 15.97
N ARG A 151 -14.96 5.40 15.98
CA ARG A 151 -14.74 4.23 16.83
C ARG A 151 -13.40 3.58 16.56
N PHE A 152 -13.06 3.37 15.28
CA PHE A 152 -11.80 2.73 14.93
C PHE A 152 -10.59 3.62 15.28
N VAL A 153 -10.61 4.90 14.91
CA VAL A 153 -9.51 5.84 15.23
C VAL A 153 -9.34 5.97 16.75
N GLN A 154 -10.43 6.07 17.50
CA GLN A 154 -10.41 6.08 18.97
C GLN A 154 -9.79 4.81 19.53
N LYS A 155 -10.15 3.64 18.99
CA LYS A 155 -9.58 2.36 19.42
C LYS A 155 -8.06 2.33 19.21
N ILE A 156 -7.58 2.70 18.02
CA ILE A 156 -6.14 2.74 17.72
C ILE A 156 -5.42 3.72 18.64
N VAL A 157 -5.93 4.94 18.80
CA VAL A 157 -5.32 5.92 19.70
C VAL A 157 -5.31 5.44 21.14
N GLN A 158 -6.38 4.82 21.63
CA GLN A 158 -6.43 4.28 22.99
C GLN A 158 -5.43 3.15 23.18
N MET A 159 -5.33 2.22 22.22
CA MET A 159 -4.32 1.15 22.25
C MET A 159 -2.89 1.70 22.33
N MET A 160 -2.58 2.73 21.53
CA MET A 160 -1.26 3.39 21.59
C MET A 160 -1.03 4.08 22.93
N LYS A 161 -2.08 4.68 23.53
CA LYS A 161 -1.99 5.32 24.85
C LYS A 161 -1.78 4.33 25.99
N ASP A 162 -2.52 3.23 25.98
CA ASP A 162 -2.44 2.18 27.01
C ASP A 162 -1.02 1.59 27.08
N GLU A 163 -0.34 1.55 25.93
CA GLU A 163 1.03 1.07 25.77
C GLU A 163 2.09 2.18 25.86
N ASN A 164 1.69 3.42 26.19
CA ASN A 164 2.56 4.60 26.29
C ASN A 164 3.40 4.88 25.04
N LEU A 165 2.84 4.63 23.85
CA LEU A 165 3.56 4.71 22.58
C LEU A 165 3.61 6.12 21.97
N PHE A 166 2.78 7.06 22.44
CA PHE A 166 2.95 8.46 22.06
C PHE A 166 4.17 9.07 22.72
N GLN A 167 4.88 9.94 22.00
CA GLN A 167 6.09 10.58 22.51
C GLN A 167 5.80 11.44 23.75
N SER A 168 4.61 12.02 23.85
CA SER A 168 4.10 12.68 25.06
C SER A 168 4.08 11.79 26.32
N GLN A 169 4.10 10.47 26.14
CA GLN A 169 4.16 9.44 27.19
C GLN A 169 5.53 8.74 27.27
N GLY A 170 6.51 9.17 26.47
CA GLY A 170 7.84 8.57 26.37
C GLY A 170 8.02 7.54 25.24
N GLY A 171 6.97 7.26 24.45
CA GLY A 171 7.03 6.35 23.31
C GLY A 171 7.60 6.96 22.03
N PRO A 172 7.61 6.21 20.90
CA PRO A 172 8.23 6.67 19.66
C PRO A 172 7.32 7.53 18.77
N ILE A 173 5.99 7.54 18.95
CA ILE A 173 5.07 8.19 17.99
C ILE A 173 5.14 9.71 18.14
N ILE A 174 5.69 10.39 17.13
CA ILE A 174 5.88 11.86 17.12
C ILE A 174 4.88 12.59 16.23
N LEU A 175 4.21 11.90 15.32
CA LEU A 175 3.30 12.49 14.35
C LEU A 175 2.18 11.49 14.07
N SER A 176 0.96 11.96 13.85
CA SER A 176 -0.16 11.12 13.45
C SER A 176 -0.92 11.72 12.27
N GLN A 177 -1.42 10.89 11.34
CA GLN A 177 -2.24 11.36 10.23
C GLN A 177 -3.69 10.91 10.38
N ILE A 178 -4.62 11.84 10.10
CA ILE A 178 -6.04 11.56 9.93
C ILE A 178 -6.42 11.76 8.44
N GLU A 179 -7.26 10.88 7.90
CA GLU A 179 -7.58 10.78 6.47
C GLU A 179 -6.32 10.58 5.58
N ASN A 180 -6.51 10.54 4.27
CA ASN A 180 -5.42 10.47 3.30
C ASN A 180 -5.82 11.10 1.95
N GLU A 181 -5.11 12.15 1.52
CA GLU A 181 -5.31 12.82 0.23
C GLU A 181 -6.77 13.19 -0.08
N TYR A 182 -7.48 13.76 0.88
CA TYR A 182 -8.91 14.07 0.71
C TYR A 182 -9.18 15.32 -0.13
N GLY A 183 -8.29 16.31 -0.12
CA GLY A 183 -8.54 17.63 -0.71
C GLY A 183 -9.05 17.59 -2.15
N LEU A 184 -8.54 16.71 -3.01
CA LEU A 184 -9.06 16.53 -4.37
C LEU A 184 -10.43 15.84 -4.41
N ALA A 185 -10.64 14.83 -3.56
CA ALA A 185 -11.89 14.10 -3.46
C ALA A 185 -13.03 14.96 -2.90
N SER A 186 -12.72 15.92 -2.02
CA SER A 186 -13.70 16.83 -1.38
C SER A 186 -14.63 17.51 -2.39
N LYS A 187 -14.12 17.85 -3.58
CA LYS A 187 -14.86 18.49 -4.68
C LYS A 187 -16.10 17.68 -5.09
N ALA A 188 -16.01 16.36 -5.09
CA ALA A 188 -17.11 15.48 -5.46
C ALA A 188 -18.20 15.35 -4.36
N TYR A 189 -17.89 15.77 -3.14
CA TYR A 189 -18.81 15.77 -1.99
C TYR A 189 -19.37 17.17 -1.67
N GLY A 190 -18.93 18.21 -2.39
CA GLY A 190 -19.38 19.59 -2.21
C GLY A 190 -19.16 20.10 -0.77
N ALA A 191 -20.11 20.88 -0.25
CA ALA A 191 -20.04 21.42 1.11
C ALA A 191 -19.92 20.33 2.19
N GLY A 192 -20.56 19.18 1.98
CA GLY A 192 -20.47 18.03 2.89
C GLY A 192 -19.06 17.44 2.98
N GLY A 193 -18.23 17.59 1.95
CA GLY A 193 -16.82 17.18 2.02
C GLY A 193 -16.02 18.04 3.00
N HIS A 194 -16.18 19.37 2.92
CA HIS A 194 -15.50 20.29 3.83
C HIS A 194 -15.98 20.15 5.29
N GLU A 195 -17.29 19.93 5.51
CA GLU A 195 -17.85 19.64 6.84
C GLU A 195 -17.26 18.34 7.42
N TYR A 196 -17.14 17.30 6.59
CA TYR A 196 -16.52 16.03 6.98
C TYR A 196 -15.06 16.21 7.39
N MET A 197 -14.26 16.95 6.62
CA MET A 197 -12.85 17.16 6.94
C MET A 197 -12.64 18.00 8.20
N THR A 198 -13.46 19.04 8.37
CA THR A 198 -13.49 19.82 9.61
C THR A 198 -13.83 18.93 10.80
N TRP A 199 -14.83 18.06 10.66
CA TRP A 199 -15.18 17.08 11.69
C TRP A 199 -14.03 16.09 11.96
N ALA A 200 -13.39 15.54 10.93
CA ALA A 200 -12.33 14.54 11.06
C ALA A 200 -11.11 15.12 11.80
N ALA A 201 -10.71 16.34 11.45
CA ALA A 201 -9.63 17.06 12.12
C ALA A 201 -9.98 17.34 13.59
N ASN A 202 -11.18 17.86 13.88
CA ASN A 202 -11.62 18.13 15.24
C ASN A 202 -11.72 16.85 16.09
N MET A 203 -12.22 15.76 15.51
CA MET A 203 -12.30 14.45 16.16
C MET A 203 -10.90 13.98 16.54
N ALA A 204 -9.96 13.98 15.58
CA ALA A 204 -8.58 13.53 15.79
C ALA A 204 -7.84 14.35 16.85
N VAL A 205 -7.89 15.68 16.76
CA VAL A 205 -7.28 16.60 17.74
C VAL A 205 -7.91 16.40 19.13
N GLY A 206 -9.24 16.20 19.17
CA GLY A 206 -10.00 15.91 20.39
C GLY A 206 -9.58 14.64 21.12
N LEU A 207 -8.90 13.70 20.44
CA LEU A 207 -8.36 12.49 21.08
C LEU A 207 -7.14 12.77 21.96
N LYS A 208 -6.55 13.98 21.90
CA LYS A 208 -5.48 14.44 22.80
C LYS A 208 -4.32 13.43 22.87
N THR A 209 -3.73 13.10 21.74
CA THR A 209 -2.54 12.23 21.63
C THR A 209 -1.31 12.87 22.28
N GLY A 210 -1.30 14.21 22.41
CA GLY A 210 -0.15 14.97 22.92
C GLY A 210 0.96 15.16 21.88
N VAL A 211 0.72 14.77 20.63
CA VAL A 211 1.61 15.00 19.48
C VAL A 211 0.83 15.62 18.31
N PRO A 212 1.49 16.30 17.36
CA PRO A 212 0.82 16.93 16.23
C PRO A 212 0.06 15.94 15.33
N TRP A 213 -0.97 16.46 14.68
CA TRP A 213 -1.69 15.78 13.60
C TRP A 213 -1.31 16.37 12.25
N VAL A 214 -1.29 15.54 11.21
CA VAL A 214 -1.05 15.92 9.81
C VAL A 214 -2.17 15.42 8.91
N MET A 215 -2.38 16.09 7.77
CA MET A 215 -3.27 15.68 6.68
C MET A 215 -2.57 15.95 5.35
N CYS A 216 -2.33 14.91 4.56
CA CYS A 216 -1.65 15.04 3.28
C CYS A 216 -2.59 15.51 2.17
N LYS A 217 -2.10 16.40 1.29
CA LYS A 217 -2.86 17.03 0.19
C LYS A 217 -4.20 17.65 0.65
N GLU A 218 -4.18 18.29 1.82
CA GLU A 218 -5.35 18.98 2.39
C GLU A 218 -5.04 20.48 2.58
N ASP A 219 -5.19 21.27 1.52
CA ASP A 219 -4.77 22.69 1.52
C ASP A 219 -5.50 23.54 2.58
N ASP A 220 -6.74 23.19 2.93
CA ASP A 220 -7.57 23.86 3.93
C ASP A 220 -7.60 23.15 5.30
N ALA A 221 -6.62 22.28 5.60
CA ALA A 221 -6.53 21.60 6.90
C ALA A 221 -6.65 22.59 8.09
N PRO A 222 -7.66 22.41 8.98
CA PRO A 222 -7.93 23.37 10.05
C PRO A 222 -6.87 23.28 11.15
N ASP A 223 -6.63 24.41 11.82
CA ASP A 223 -5.69 24.46 12.94
C ASP A 223 -6.16 23.57 14.11
N PRO A 224 -5.25 22.87 14.82
CA PRO A 224 -3.78 22.89 14.70
C PRO A 224 -3.19 21.87 13.71
N VAL A 225 -3.98 21.27 12.83
CA VAL A 225 -3.52 20.19 11.94
C VAL A 225 -2.59 20.73 10.86
N ILE A 226 -1.47 20.05 10.61
CA ILE A 226 -0.48 20.42 9.60
C ILE A 226 -0.91 19.84 8.24
N ASN A 227 -1.00 20.65 7.19
CA ASN A 227 -1.12 20.10 5.84
C ASN A 227 0.27 19.70 5.31
N SER A 228 0.35 18.59 4.59
CA SER A 228 1.60 18.09 4.01
C SER A 228 1.47 17.80 2.51
N CYS A 229 2.63 17.59 1.86
CA CYS A 229 2.73 17.28 0.44
C CYS A 229 3.09 15.82 0.19
N ASN A 230 2.62 15.29 -0.94
CA ASN A 230 2.93 13.99 -1.49
C ASN A 230 3.26 14.13 -2.98
N GLY A 231 4.22 13.37 -3.49
CA GLY A 231 4.60 13.42 -4.90
C GLY A 231 6.02 12.97 -5.19
N PHE A 232 6.44 13.07 -6.46
CA PHE A 232 7.85 12.93 -6.84
C PHE A 232 8.70 14.13 -6.40
N TYR A 233 8.09 15.31 -6.38
CA TYR A 233 8.69 16.59 -5.96
C TYR A 233 7.69 17.35 -5.10
N CYS A 234 8.17 17.97 -4.03
CA CYS A 234 7.37 18.85 -3.16
C CYS A 234 8.09 20.16 -2.83
N ASP A 235 9.13 20.54 -3.58
CA ASP A 235 9.89 21.76 -3.31
C ASP A 235 9.06 23.04 -3.54
N TYR A 236 7.99 22.96 -4.35
CA TYR A 236 7.00 24.03 -4.55
C TYR A 236 6.02 24.20 -3.38
N PHE A 237 5.82 23.18 -2.55
CA PHE A 237 4.79 23.17 -1.52
C PHE A 237 5.07 24.21 -0.43
N SER A 238 4.02 24.80 0.12
CA SER A 238 4.08 25.62 1.32
C SER A 238 2.88 25.27 2.22
N PRO A 239 3.07 25.18 3.55
CA PRO A 239 1.97 24.90 4.45
C PRO A 239 0.95 26.04 4.44
N ASN A 240 -0.29 25.74 4.79
CA ASN A 240 -1.42 26.67 4.70
C ASN A 240 -1.39 27.81 5.73
N LYS A 241 -0.46 27.76 6.69
CA LYS A 241 -0.17 28.82 7.66
C LYS A 241 1.34 28.99 7.81
N ALA A 242 1.79 30.23 7.95
CA ALA A 242 3.21 30.58 8.05
C ALA A 242 3.92 30.01 9.29
N TYR A 243 3.18 29.64 10.34
CA TYR A 243 3.74 29.08 11.57
C TYR A 243 3.82 27.54 11.57
N LYS A 244 3.36 26.88 10.51
CA LYS A 244 3.44 25.41 10.36
C LYS A 244 4.72 25.03 9.60
N PRO A 245 5.34 23.89 9.91
CA PRO A 245 6.53 23.42 9.21
C PRO A 245 6.17 22.82 7.85
N LYS A 246 7.15 22.75 6.93
CA LYS A 246 6.99 22.13 5.61
C LYS A 246 7.30 20.63 5.69
N LEU A 247 6.27 19.81 5.53
CA LEU A 247 6.36 18.34 5.63
C LEU A 247 6.06 17.67 4.28
N TRP A 248 6.89 16.72 3.89
CA TRP A 248 6.70 15.84 2.72
C TRP A 248 6.46 14.42 3.20
N THR A 249 5.19 14.02 3.23
CA THR A 249 4.74 12.73 3.81
C THR A 249 4.88 11.56 2.85
N GLU A 250 5.02 11.80 1.54
CA GLU A 250 5.31 10.76 0.55
C GLU A 250 6.23 11.26 -0.56
N ALA A 251 7.54 11.09 -0.36
CA ALA A 251 8.55 11.21 -1.41
C ALA A 251 8.62 9.88 -2.17
N TRP A 252 7.91 9.80 -3.30
CA TRP A 252 7.71 8.55 -4.02
C TRP A 252 9.04 7.95 -4.51
N SER A 253 9.47 6.82 -3.95
CA SER A 253 10.76 6.19 -4.26
C SER A 253 10.79 5.46 -5.61
N GLY A 254 9.61 5.27 -6.19
CA GLY A 254 9.31 4.54 -7.41
C GLY A 254 7.79 4.58 -7.62
N TRP A 255 7.19 3.46 -8.01
CA TRP A 255 5.74 3.34 -8.20
C TRP A 255 5.28 1.90 -7.95
N PHE A 256 3.99 1.71 -7.68
CA PHE A 256 3.40 0.38 -7.56
C PHE A 256 3.30 -0.33 -8.92
N GLU A 257 3.07 -1.64 -8.89
CA GLU A 257 2.98 -2.48 -10.08
C GLU A 257 1.57 -3.01 -10.31
N GLU A 258 1.31 -3.37 -11.56
CA GLU A 258 0.01 -3.84 -12.04
C GLU A 258 0.21 -5.08 -12.90
N PHE A 259 -0.71 -6.04 -12.81
CA PHE A 259 -0.68 -7.21 -13.68
C PHE A 259 -0.80 -6.79 -15.15
N GLY A 260 0.19 -7.17 -15.95
CA GLY A 260 0.27 -6.84 -17.37
C GLY A 260 1.04 -5.55 -17.69
N SER A 261 1.51 -4.81 -16.67
CA SER A 261 2.30 -3.58 -16.83
C SER A 261 3.81 -3.82 -16.63
N ALA A 262 4.62 -2.87 -17.07
CA ALA A 262 6.08 -2.89 -16.84
C ALA A 262 6.41 -2.50 -15.39
N ILE A 263 7.60 -2.93 -14.93
CA ILE A 263 8.15 -2.52 -13.63
C ILE A 263 8.60 -1.07 -13.70
N HIS A 264 8.16 -0.25 -12.75
CA HIS A 264 8.51 1.15 -12.64
C HIS A 264 9.81 1.33 -11.86
N HIS A 265 10.67 2.25 -12.32
CA HIS A 265 11.89 2.61 -11.60
C HIS A 265 12.03 4.13 -11.49
N ARG A 266 12.58 4.59 -10.35
CA ARG A 266 12.99 5.98 -10.15
C ARG A 266 14.49 6.01 -9.83
N PRO A 267 15.32 6.68 -10.66
CA PRO A 267 16.74 6.83 -10.39
C PRO A 267 17.01 7.47 -9.02
N VAL A 268 18.04 7.00 -8.32
CA VAL A 268 18.36 7.52 -6.98
C VAL A 268 18.88 8.96 -7.06
N GLU A 269 19.50 9.33 -8.17
CA GLU A 269 19.99 10.67 -8.46
C GLU A 269 18.84 11.68 -8.46
N ASP A 270 17.73 11.32 -9.11
CA ASP A 270 16.50 12.11 -9.16
C ASP A 270 15.83 12.21 -7.78
N LEU A 271 15.71 11.08 -7.07
CA LEU A 271 15.15 11.05 -5.73
C LEU A 271 15.95 11.93 -4.76
N ALA A 272 17.28 11.77 -4.72
CA ALA A 272 18.17 12.57 -3.88
C ALA A 272 18.11 14.06 -4.25
N PHE A 273 18.04 14.38 -5.55
CA PHE A 273 17.88 15.75 -6.02
C PHE A 273 16.55 16.37 -5.59
N ALA A 274 15.44 15.64 -5.72
CA ALA A 274 14.13 16.11 -5.28
C ALA A 274 14.10 16.39 -3.78
N VAL A 275 14.70 15.51 -2.96
CA VAL A 275 14.80 15.70 -1.50
C VAL A 275 15.74 16.85 -1.14
N ALA A 276 16.89 16.99 -1.80
CA ALA A 276 17.78 18.13 -1.61
C ALA A 276 17.08 19.47 -1.93
N ARG A 277 16.32 19.52 -3.03
CA ARG A 277 15.51 20.69 -3.42
C ARG A 277 14.45 21.05 -2.40
N PHE A 278 13.82 20.05 -1.78
CA PHE A 278 12.84 20.27 -0.74
C PHE A 278 13.48 20.85 0.53
N ILE A 279 14.58 20.24 1.00
CA ILE A 279 15.27 20.66 2.23
C ILE A 279 15.91 22.05 2.06
N GLN A 280 16.55 22.34 0.92
CA GLN A 280 17.19 23.64 0.70
C GLN A 280 16.18 24.80 0.68
N LYS A 281 14.89 24.52 0.49
CA LYS A 281 13.77 25.47 0.58
C LYS A 281 13.02 25.41 1.92
N GLY A 282 13.68 24.97 2.99
CA GLY A 282 13.14 24.94 4.35
C GLY A 282 12.27 23.72 4.67
N GLY A 283 12.29 22.67 3.84
CA GLY A 283 11.68 21.39 4.16
C GLY A 283 12.35 20.70 5.35
N SER A 284 11.56 20.22 6.31
CA SER A 284 12.09 19.69 7.59
C SER A 284 11.63 18.31 7.98
N PHE A 285 10.70 17.72 7.23
CA PHE A 285 10.34 16.30 7.35
C PHE A 285 10.18 15.72 5.94
N VAL A 286 10.87 14.63 5.66
CA VAL A 286 10.77 13.91 4.38
C VAL A 286 10.57 12.44 4.67
N ASN A 287 9.52 11.85 4.12
CA ASN A 287 9.24 10.42 4.24
C ASN A 287 9.33 9.74 2.88
N TYR A 288 10.23 8.76 2.73
CA TYR A 288 10.29 7.91 1.54
C TYR A 288 9.09 6.98 1.49
N TYR A 289 8.27 7.10 0.45
CA TYR A 289 7.14 6.20 0.20
C TYR A 289 7.47 5.41 -1.09
N MET A 290 7.97 4.18 -1.02
CA MET A 290 8.24 3.33 0.14
C MET A 290 9.73 3.31 0.51
N TYR A 291 10.06 3.01 1.77
CA TYR A 291 11.43 2.65 2.14
C TYR A 291 11.64 1.13 2.10
N HIS A 292 10.65 0.38 2.54
CA HIS A 292 10.43 -1.02 2.21
C HIS A 292 8.98 -1.20 1.76
N GLY A 293 8.79 -1.63 0.52
CA GLY A 293 7.48 -1.81 -0.06
C GLY A 293 6.82 -3.13 0.37
N GLY A 294 7.52 -4.25 0.19
CA GLY A 294 7.10 -5.58 0.64
C GLY A 294 6.09 -6.27 -0.28
N THR A 295 5.22 -7.10 0.29
CA THR A 295 4.30 -7.98 -0.45
C THR A 295 2.85 -7.80 0.01
N ASN A 296 1.91 -7.73 -0.92
CA ASN A 296 0.47 -7.80 -0.66
C ASN A 296 0.04 -9.26 -0.40
N PHE A 297 0.40 -9.80 0.77
CA PHE A 297 0.06 -11.18 1.14
C PHE A 297 -1.45 -11.45 1.19
N GLY A 298 -1.86 -12.63 0.75
CA GLY A 298 -3.28 -12.96 0.67
C GLY A 298 -3.99 -12.14 -0.40
N ARG A 299 -5.15 -11.61 -0.04
CA ARG A 299 -6.02 -10.86 -0.95
C ARG A 299 -6.20 -9.44 -0.45
N THR A 300 -5.07 -8.77 -0.22
CA THR A 300 -5.00 -7.44 0.40
C THR A 300 -4.58 -6.32 -0.55
N ALA A 301 -4.15 -6.65 -1.78
CA ALA A 301 -3.89 -5.65 -2.80
C ALA A 301 -5.14 -4.81 -3.11
N GLY A 302 -4.93 -3.51 -3.33
CA GLY A 302 -5.90 -2.61 -3.94
C GLY A 302 -6.14 -2.98 -5.41
N GLY A 303 -6.82 -2.11 -6.16
CA GLY A 303 -7.00 -2.37 -7.58
C GLY A 303 -8.24 -1.75 -8.19
N PRO A 304 -8.70 -2.31 -9.32
CA PRO A 304 -8.37 -3.67 -9.79
C PRO A 304 -6.94 -3.83 -10.36
N PHE A 305 -6.46 -5.07 -10.40
CA PHE A 305 -5.20 -5.51 -11.06
C PHE A 305 -3.86 -5.06 -10.45
N LEU A 306 -3.80 -4.59 -9.20
CA LEU A 306 -2.49 -4.43 -8.53
C LEU A 306 -1.85 -5.79 -8.27
N THR A 307 -0.52 -5.85 -8.36
CA THR A 307 0.23 -7.10 -8.18
C THR A 307 0.36 -7.51 -6.71
N THR A 308 0.77 -8.75 -6.50
CA THR A 308 1.17 -9.25 -5.19
C THR A 308 2.47 -8.59 -4.71
N SER A 309 3.42 -8.33 -5.61
CA SER A 309 4.60 -7.52 -5.26
C SER A 309 4.19 -6.09 -4.95
N TYR A 310 4.79 -5.49 -3.94
CA TYR A 310 4.72 -4.06 -3.70
C TYR A 310 6.13 -3.48 -3.56
N ASP A 311 7.11 -3.98 -4.34
CA ASP A 311 8.52 -3.58 -4.26
C ASP A 311 8.75 -2.06 -4.31
N TYR A 312 8.02 -1.36 -5.19
CA TYR A 312 8.02 0.11 -5.32
C TYR A 312 9.37 0.72 -5.75
N ASP A 313 10.31 -0.09 -6.25
CA ASP A 313 11.70 0.29 -6.46
C ASP A 313 12.33 0.86 -5.17
N ALA A 314 11.90 0.37 -4.01
CA ALA A 314 12.26 0.92 -2.72
C ALA A 314 13.75 0.69 -2.38
N PRO A 315 14.35 1.53 -1.50
CA PRO A 315 15.71 1.33 -1.01
C PRO A 315 15.97 -0.05 -0.37
N ILE A 316 14.95 -0.63 0.28
CA ILE A 316 14.92 -2.03 0.69
C ILE A 316 13.88 -2.73 -0.19
N ASP A 317 14.32 -3.73 -0.96
CA ASP A 317 13.45 -4.44 -1.90
C ASP A 317 12.35 -5.27 -1.21
N GLU A 318 11.45 -5.85 -2.00
CA GLU A 318 10.36 -6.72 -1.53
C GLU A 318 10.83 -7.81 -0.56
N TYR A 319 12.03 -8.33 -0.76
CA TYR A 319 12.59 -9.46 -0.01
C TYR A 319 13.39 -9.03 1.23
N GLY A 320 13.52 -7.72 1.45
CA GLY A 320 14.25 -7.16 2.59
C GLY A 320 15.75 -6.98 2.32
N LEU A 321 16.22 -7.09 1.08
CA LEU A 321 17.60 -6.82 0.69
C LEU A 321 17.80 -5.33 0.37
N THR A 322 19.01 -4.80 0.59
CA THR A 322 19.34 -3.42 0.24
C THR A 322 19.52 -3.27 -1.26
N ARG A 323 18.76 -2.39 -1.91
CA ARG A 323 18.83 -2.11 -3.35
C ARG A 323 19.96 -1.13 -3.66
N GLN A 324 21.06 -1.60 -4.25
CA GLN A 324 22.17 -0.74 -4.62
C GLN A 324 22.08 -0.26 -6.07
N PRO A 325 22.40 1.01 -6.36
CA PRO A 325 23.04 1.97 -5.47
C PRO A 325 22.08 2.81 -4.61
N LYS A 326 20.77 2.60 -4.73
CA LYS A 326 19.75 3.46 -4.13
C LYS A 326 19.90 3.60 -2.61
N TYR A 327 20.09 2.49 -1.92
CA TYR A 327 20.22 2.45 -0.46
C TYR A 327 21.43 3.25 0.05
N ASP A 328 22.65 2.92 -0.37
CA ASP A 328 23.84 3.58 0.18
C ASP A 328 24.03 5.01 -0.36
N HIS A 329 23.53 5.34 -1.56
CA HIS A 329 23.56 6.73 -2.04
C HIS A 329 22.66 7.63 -1.19
N LEU A 330 21.46 7.15 -0.82
CA LEU A 330 20.60 7.86 0.12
C LEU A 330 21.21 7.91 1.53
N LYS A 331 21.86 6.84 2.00
CA LYS A 331 22.59 6.87 3.28
C LYS A 331 23.66 7.96 3.31
N ASN A 332 24.46 8.06 2.26
CA ASN A 332 25.48 9.11 2.13
C ASN A 332 24.86 10.51 2.07
N PHE A 333 23.75 10.65 1.35
CA PHE A 333 22.94 11.88 1.33
C PHE A 333 22.44 12.25 2.73
N HIS A 334 21.85 11.32 3.48
CA HIS A 334 21.35 11.54 4.83
C HIS A 334 22.46 12.01 5.77
N ASN A 335 23.65 11.40 5.70
CA ASN A 335 24.82 11.83 6.47
C ASN A 335 25.19 13.29 6.17
N ALA A 336 25.14 13.71 4.90
CA ALA A 336 25.41 15.10 4.52
C ALA A 336 24.34 16.08 5.05
N ILE A 337 23.07 15.66 5.08
CA ILE A 337 21.98 16.44 5.71
C ILE A 337 22.20 16.55 7.22
N LYS A 338 22.58 15.47 7.91
CA LYS A 338 22.83 15.49 9.36
C LYS A 338 24.00 16.38 9.75
N LEU A 339 25.08 16.39 8.97
CA LEU A 339 26.16 17.35 9.14
C LEU A 339 25.71 18.81 8.96
N SER A 340 24.65 19.03 8.17
CA SER A 340 24.07 20.36 7.91
C SER A 340 22.94 20.74 8.88
N GLU A 341 22.43 19.80 9.69
CA GLU A 341 21.17 19.94 10.46
C GLU A 341 21.18 21.16 11.37
N LYS A 342 22.29 21.42 12.06
CA LYS A 342 22.39 22.56 12.99
C LYS A 342 22.25 23.92 12.30
N ALA A 343 22.77 24.08 11.08
CA ALA A 343 22.57 25.29 10.30
C ALA A 343 21.13 25.36 9.76
N LEU A 344 20.60 24.24 9.25
CA LEU A 344 19.26 24.13 8.68
C LEU A 344 18.15 24.53 9.67
N VAL A 345 18.24 24.12 10.93
CA VAL A 345 17.20 24.40 11.94
C VAL A 345 17.30 25.80 12.59
N ASN A 346 18.43 26.48 12.42
CA ASN A 346 18.72 27.76 13.07
C ASN A 346 18.73 28.97 12.12
N ALA A 347 18.70 28.75 10.80
CA ALA A 347 18.71 29.83 9.81
C ALA A 347 17.61 29.65 8.75
N ASP A 348 17.21 30.74 8.10
CA ASP A 348 16.50 30.72 6.82
C ASP A 348 17.50 30.69 5.65
N PRO A 349 17.17 30.07 4.52
CA PRO A 349 18.05 30.05 3.37
C PRO A 349 18.16 31.45 2.76
N THR A 350 19.40 31.94 2.62
CA THR A 350 19.72 33.05 1.72
C THR A 350 19.99 32.49 0.32
N ILE A 351 19.23 32.94 -0.67
CA ILE A 351 19.39 32.49 -2.05
C ILE A 351 20.38 33.40 -2.78
N ILE A 352 21.39 32.81 -3.42
CA ILE A 352 22.39 33.51 -4.23
C ILE A 352 22.33 32.93 -5.64
N GLN A 353 22.13 33.80 -6.64
CA GLN A 353 22.20 33.40 -8.04
C GLN A 353 23.66 33.20 -8.45
N LEU A 354 23.99 31.99 -8.90
CA LEU A 354 25.34 31.60 -9.35
C LEU A 354 25.48 31.56 -10.88
N GLY A 355 24.35 31.48 -11.59
CA GLY A 355 24.27 31.45 -13.04
C GLY A 355 22.81 31.40 -13.50
N SER A 356 22.57 31.22 -14.80
CA SER A 356 21.20 31.24 -15.35
C SER A 356 20.31 30.10 -14.86
N TYR A 357 20.91 28.97 -14.46
CA TYR A 357 20.20 27.79 -13.93
C TYR A 357 20.83 27.30 -12.62
N GLN A 358 21.70 28.10 -11.99
CA GLN A 358 22.47 27.69 -10.82
C GLN A 358 22.21 28.63 -9.66
N GLU A 359 21.92 28.04 -8.50
CA GLU A 359 21.61 28.76 -7.27
C GLU A 359 22.37 28.16 -6.09
N ALA A 360 22.78 29.01 -5.15
CA ALA A 360 23.18 28.59 -3.81
C ALA A 360 22.08 28.93 -2.81
N HIS A 361 21.67 27.95 -2.00
CA HIS A 361 20.86 28.19 -0.81
C HIS A 361 21.76 28.08 0.41
N VAL A 362 21.96 29.19 1.14
CA VAL A 362 22.92 29.28 2.25
C VAL A 362 22.20 29.49 3.57
N PHE A 363 22.41 28.57 4.50
CA PHE A 363 21.92 28.62 5.87
C PHE A 363 23.10 29.00 6.76
N SER A 364 23.08 30.21 7.34
CA SER A 364 24.22 30.71 8.11
C SER A 364 23.80 31.44 9.37
N THR A 365 24.54 31.18 10.45
CA THR A 365 24.47 31.90 11.73
C THR A 365 25.89 32.28 12.16
N SER A 366 26.07 32.92 13.34
CA SER A 366 27.38 33.39 13.80
C SER A 366 28.46 32.31 14.02
N GLY A 367 28.12 31.01 13.93
CA GLY A 367 29.08 29.91 14.08
C GLY A 367 28.80 28.64 13.27
N GLU A 368 27.73 28.61 12.47
CA GLU A 368 27.33 27.43 11.68
C GLU A 368 26.97 27.88 10.27
N CYS A 369 27.37 27.13 9.25
CA CYS A 369 27.05 27.47 7.86
C CYS A 369 26.91 26.21 7.01
N ALA A 370 25.76 25.99 6.39
CA ALA A 370 25.56 24.97 5.37
C ALA A 370 25.09 25.61 4.05
N ALA A 371 25.55 25.07 2.92
CA ALA A 371 25.14 25.55 1.59
C ALA A 371 24.77 24.40 0.66
N PHE A 372 23.75 24.64 -0.17
CA PHE A 372 23.29 23.74 -1.23
C PHE A 372 23.51 24.44 -2.57
N LEU A 373 24.40 23.91 -3.40
CA LEU A 373 24.70 24.46 -4.73
C LEU A 373 23.98 23.62 -5.78
N SER A 374 22.92 24.16 -6.37
CA SER A 374 22.04 23.45 -7.29
C SER A 374 22.28 23.87 -8.73
N ASN A 375 22.21 22.91 -9.64
CA ASN A 375 22.13 23.11 -11.08
C ASN A 375 20.82 22.51 -11.60
N PHE A 376 19.90 23.38 -12.02
CA PHE A 376 18.59 23.00 -12.53
C PHE A 376 18.59 22.73 -14.04
N HIS A 377 19.73 22.88 -14.72
CA HIS A 377 19.82 22.54 -16.14
C HIS A 377 19.78 21.02 -16.32
N LEU A 378 18.86 20.53 -17.15
CA LEU A 378 18.60 19.11 -17.32
C LEU A 378 19.76 18.35 -17.97
N ASN A 379 20.48 19.01 -18.89
CA ASN A 379 21.37 18.31 -19.83
C ASN A 379 22.82 18.83 -19.83
N SER A 380 23.17 19.75 -18.94
CA SER A 380 24.49 20.40 -19.00
C SER A 380 25.05 20.69 -17.63
N SER A 381 26.30 20.29 -17.43
CA SER A 381 27.08 20.64 -16.25
C SER A 381 27.41 22.13 -16.27
N ALA A 382 27.64 22.71 -15.09
CA ALA A 382 28.08 24.09 -14.93
C ALA A 382 29.18 24.20 -13.89
N THR A 383 30.20 25.04 -14.13
CA THR A 383 31.19 25.40 -13.12
C THR A 383 30.81 26.74 -12.51
N VAL A 384 30.56 26.75 -11.20
CA VAL A 384 30.15 27.93 -10.44
C VAL A 384 31.25 28.33 -9.46
N THR A 385 31.33 29.62 -9.13
CA THR A 385 32.21 30.11 -8.06
C THR A 385 31.39 30.45 -6.83
N PHE A 386 31.68 29.80 -5.71
CA PHE A 386 31.03 30.03 -4.41
C PHE A 386 32.10 30.14 -3.32
N ASN A 387 32.04 31.17 -2.47
CA ASN A 387 33.04 31.42 -1.43
C ASN A 387 34.50 31.35 -1.92
N LYS A 388 34.77 31.92 -3.11
CA LYS A 388 36.09 31.96 -3.78
C LYS A 388 36.66 30.59 -4.19
N LYS A 389 35.85 29.52 -4.15
CA LYS A 389 36.18 28.20 -4.71
C LYS A 389 35.30 27.89 -5.91
N GLN A 390 35.82 27.12 -6.85
CA GLN A 390 35.05 26.61 -7.99
C GLN A 390 34.45 25.24 -7.68
N TYR A 391 33.20 25.03 -8.10
CA TYR A 391 32.50 23.76 -8.00
C TYR A 391 31.91 23.41 -9.35
N THR A 392 32.14 22.18 -9.80
CA THR A 392 31.47 21.64 -10.99
C THR A 392 30.19 20.94 -10.55
N LEU A 393 29.05 21.40 -11.04
CA LEU A 393 27.74 20.84 -10.77
C LEU A 393 27.28 20.04 -12.00
N PRO A 394 27.11 18.71 -11.90
CA PRO A 394 26.45 17.92 -12.94
C PRO A 394 25.06 18.46 -13.31
N PRO A 395 24.48 18.05 -14.46
CA PRO A 395 23.10 18.36 -14.79
C PRO A 395 22.17 17.84 -13.69
N TRP A 396 21.08 18.57 -13.43
CA TRP A 396 20.01 18.16 -12.51
C TRP A 396 20.54 17.65 -11.15
N SER A 397 21.39 18.45 -10.51
CA SER A 397 22.10 18.03 -9.30
C SER A 397 22.23 19.12 -8.24
N THR A 398 22.41 18.69 -7.00
CA THR A 398 22.72 19.57 -5.87
C THR A 398 23.94 19.06 -5.13
N SER A 399 24.95 19.91 -4.95
CA SER A 399 26.09 19.67 -4.07
C SER A 399 25.82 20.22 -2.66
N ILE A 400 26.14 19.43 -1.63
CA ILE A 400 25.91 19.79 -0.21
C ILE A 400 27.24 20.11 0.46
N LEU A 401 27.32 21.30 1.05
CA LEU A 401 28.48 21.81 1.75
C LEU A 401 28.10 22.13 3.21
N PRO A 402 28.25 21.19 4.16
CA PRO A 402 27.84 21.38 5.55
C PRO A 402 28.60 22.47 6.32
N ASP A 403 29.70 22.96 5.75
CA ASP A 403 30.55 24.03 6.28
C ASP A 403 30.66 25.24 5.33
N CYS A 404 29.82 25.28 4.29
CA CYS A 404 29.85 26.25 3.19
C CYS A 404 31.17 26.30 2.39
N LYS A 405 32.05 25.29 2.52
CA LYS A 405 33.40 25.29 1.92
C LYS A 405 33.80 24.00 1.22
N ASN A 406 33.31 22.85 1.67
CA ASN A 406 33.71 21.55 1.16
C ASN A 406 32.46 20.78 0.74
N ALA A 407 32.34 20.48 -0.55
CA ALA A 407 31.25 19.66 -1.05
C ALA A 407 31.55 18.20 -0.71
N ILE A 408 30.74 17.61 0.16
CA ILE A 408 30.93 16.21 0.61
C ILE A 408 29.99 15.23 -0.09
N PHE A 409 29.00 15.76 -0.81
CA PHE A 409 28.00 14.97 -1.50
C PHE A 409 27.46 15.75 -2.70
N ASN A 410 27.21 15.08 -3.81
CA ASN A 410 26.42 15.60 -4.93
C ASN A 410 25.37 14.56 -5.33
N THR A 411 24.12 15.01 -5.54
CA THR A 411 22.99 14.10 -5.78
C THR A 411 23.14 13.26 -7.05
N ALA A 412 23.90 13.70 -8.06
CA ALA A 412 24.11 12.98 -9.31
C ALA A 412 25.47 12.25 -9.39
N THR A 413 26.33 12.34 -8.37
CA THR A 413 27.60 11.61 -8.31
C THR A 413 27.44 10.35 -7.45
N VAL A 414 27.03 9.25 -8.09
CA VAL A 414 26.82 7.96 -7.41
C VAL A 414 28.12 7.18 -7.35
N GLU A 415 28.73 7.12 -6.16
CA GLU A 415 29.99 6.38 -5.93
C GLU A 415 29.76 4.91 -5.56
N VAL A 416 28.51 4.55 -5.28
CA VAL A 416 28.10 3.21 -4.87
C VAL A 416 27.95 2.29 -6.08
N LYS A 417 28.50 1.08 -5.98
CA LYS A 417 28.35 0.07 -7.03
C LYS A 417 26.92 -0.48 -7.05
N LYS A 418 26.33 -0.58 -8.24
CA LYS A 418 25.03 -1.21 -8.45
C LYS A 418 25.10 -2.71 -8.10
N SER A 419 24.06 -3.22 -7.45
CA SER A 419 23.84 -4.66 -7.25
C SER A 419 22.88 -5.19 -8.31
N GLU A 420 23.08 -6.42 -8.75
CA GLU A 420 22.14 -7.13 -9.63
C GLU A 420 21.40 -8.21 -8.83
N VAL A 421 20.07 -8.19 -8.92
CA VAL A 421 19.22 -9.21 -8.30
C VAL A 421 19.26 -10.46 -9.18
N GLN A 422 19.48 -11.61 -8.56
CA GLN A 422 19.44 -12.92 -9.23
C GLN A 422 18.44 -13.83 -8.52
N MET A 423 17.50 -14.39 -9.27
CA MET A 423 16.60 -15.43 -8.81
C MET A 423 17.15 -16.77 -9.31
N LEU A 424 17.87 -17.48 -8.45
CA LEU A 424 18.50 -18.76 -8.79
C LEU A 424 17.63 -19.94 -8.33
N PRO A 425 17.45 -20.99 -9.15
CA PRO A 425 16.76 -22.20 -8.72
C PRO A 425 17.43 -22.80 -7.49
N THR A 426 16.62 -23.23 -6.53
CA THR A 426 17.13 -23.91 -5.33
C THR A 426 17.46 -25.36 -5.64
N ASN A 427 18.26 -26.01 -4.78
CA ASN A 427 18.65 -27.42 -4.91
C ASN A 427 17.52 -28.41 -4.51
N ILE A 428 16.26 -27.99 -4.50
CA ILE A 428 15.14 -28.87 -4.18
C ILE A 428 14.87 -29.80 -5.37
N PRO A 429 14.67 -31.11 -5.15
CA PRO A 429 14.25 -32.03 -6.21
C PRO A 429 12.95 -31.60 -6.90
N THR A 430 12.72 -32.10 -8.11
CA THR A 430 11.44 -31.90 -8.80
C THR A 430 10.27 -32.29 -7.90
N LEU A 431 9.32 -31.37 -7.76
CA LEU A 431 8.16 -31.55 -6.92
C LEU A 431 7.21 -32.60 -7.49
N SER A 432 6.69 -33.46 -6.62
CA SER A 432 5.63 -34.41 -6.96
C SER A 432 4.27 -33.78 -6.64
N TRP A 433 3.44 -33.63 -7.66
CA TRP A 433 2.18 -32.93 -7.55
C TRP A 433 1.00 -33.88 -7.41
N ALA A 434 0.08 -33.52 -6.53
CA ALA A 434 -1.28 -34.01 -6.49
C ALA A 434 -2.23 -32.93 -7.00
N THR A 435 -3.30 -33.32 -7.69
CA THR A 435 -4.31 -32.39 -8.21
C THR A 435 -5.71 -32.73 -7.78
N PHE A 436 -6.53 -31.69 -7.68
CA PHE A 436 -7.97 -31.78 -7.46
C PHE A 436 -8.65 -30.76 -8.37
N THR A 437 -9.48 -31.23 -9.29
CA THR A 437 -10.23 -30.36 -10.21
C THR A 437 -11.55 -29.94 -9.56
N GLU A 438 -11.84 -28.65 -9.62
CA GLU A 438 -13.10 -28.07 -9.15
C GLU A 438 -14.30 -28.57 -9.96
N ASP A 439 -15.40 -28.81 -9.26
CA ASP A 439 -16.67 -29.06 -9.92
C ASP A 439 -17.23 -27.74 -10.48
N ILE A 440 -17.80 -27.80 -11.69
CA ILE A 440 -18.52 -26.67 -12.25
C ILE A 440 -19.88 -26.59 -11.57
N PHE A 441 -20.12 -25.47 -10.88
CA PHE A 441 -21.40 -25.19 -10.22
C PHE A 441 -22.55 -25.22 -11.24
N ASN A 442 -23.64 -25.91 -10.89
CA ASN A 442 -24.85 -26.04 -11.72
C ASN A 442 -26.10 -25.84 -10.85
N GLU A 443 -27.19 -25.32 -11.42
CA GLU A 443 -28.46 -25.02 -10.71
C GLU A 443 -29.03 -26.18 -9.87
N ASP A 444 -28.74 -27.43 -10.23
CA ASP A 444 -29.21 -28.66 -9.53
C ASP A 444 -28.34 -29.06 -8.33
N SER A 445 -27.19 -28.41 -8.12
CA SER A 445 -26.45 -28.52 -6.86
C SER A 445 -27.21 -27.75 -5.77
N ASP A 446 -26.98 -28.03 -4.49
CA ASP A 446 -27.64 -27.39 -3.33
C ASP A 446 -27.40 -25.86 -3.30
N SER A 447 -28.02 -25.12 -4.23
CA SER A 447 -27.82 -23.69 -4.42
C SER A 447 -28.42 -22.95 -3.22
N LYS A 448 -27.58 -22.14 -2.57
CA LYS A 448 -27.96 -21.46 -1.32
C LYS A 448 -28.73 -20.16 -1.56
N LEU A 449 -28.69 -19.61 -2.79
CA LEU A 449 -29.36 -18.37 -3.15
C LEU A 449 -29.82 -18.39 -4.62
N THR A 450 -31.08 -18.04 -4.84
CA THR A 450 -31.65 -17.86 -6.18
C THR A 450 -32.55 -16.64 -6.22
N VAL A 451 -32.41 -15.81 -7.26
CA VAL A 451 -33.24 -14.62 -7.49
C VAL A 451 -33.61 -14.46 -8.97
N SER A 452 -34.67 -13.70 -9.25
CA SER A 452 -34.92 -13.20 -10.61
C SER A 452 -34.11 -11.92 -10.83
N GLY A 453 -33.17 -11.95 -11.78
CA GLY A 453 -32.26 -10.84 -12.02
C GLY A 453 -30.80 -11.13 -11.66
N LEU A 454 -29.91 -10.22 -12.06
CA LEU A 454 -28.48 -10.28 -11.74
C LEU A 454 -28.17 -9.51 -10.45
N LEU A 455 -27.42 -10.13 -9.54
CA LEU A 455 -26.87 -9.50 -8.34
C LEU A 455 -25.41 -9.09 -8.55
N GLU A 456 -25.04 -7.91 -8.05
CA GLU A 456 -23.66 -7.42 -8.03
C GLU A 456 -22.77 -8.28 -7.12
N GLN A 457 -21.53 -8.55 -7.54
CA GLN A 457 -20.66 -9.54 -6.91
C GLN A 457 -20.32 -9.21 -5.46
N LEU A 458 -19.87 -7.99 -5.17
CA LEU A 458 -19.46 -7.60 -3.82
C LEU A 458 -20.61 -7.66 -2.82
N ASN A 459 -21.84 -7.39 -3.26
CA ASN A 459 -23.05 -7.54 -2.47
C ASN A 459 -23.32 -9.00 -2.08
N VAL A 460 -23.02 -9.97 -2.96
CA VAL A 460 -23.25 -11.39 -2.68
C VAL A 460 -22.07 -12.00 -1.91
N THR A 461 -20.83 -11.74 -2.34
CA THR A 461 -19.65 -12.36 -1.75
C THR A 461 -19.24 -11.71 -0.44
N ARG A 462 -19.60 -10.44 -0.21
CA ARG A 462 -19.06 -9.64 0.92
C ARG A 462 -17.53 -9.70 1.00
N ASP A 463 -16.85 -9.88 -0.14
CA ASP A 463 -15.39 -10.06 -0.26
C ASP A 463 -14.84 -11.29 0.50
N THR A 464 -15.67 -12.28 0.82
CA THR A 464 -15.18 -13.53 1.44
C THR A 464 -14.51 -14.45 0.42
N SER A 465 -14.83 -14.30 -0.87
CA SER A 465 -14.15 -14.97 -1.99
C SER A 465 -14.02 -14.02 -3.19
N ASP A 466 -12.98 -14.21 -3.99
CA ASP A 466 -12.78 -13.53 -5.27
C ASP A 466 -13.73 -14.10 -6.33
N TYR A 467 -14.30 -15.27 -6.06
CA TYR A 467 -15.07 -16.07 -7.00
C TYR A 467 -16.56 -16.00 -6.69
N LEU A 468 -17.36 -15.70 -7.72
CA LEU A 468 -18.82 -15.82 -7.66
C LEU A 468 -19.34 -16.53 -8.90
N TRP A 469 -20.04 -17.64 -8.67
CA TRP A 469 -20.77 -18.35 -9.71
C TRP A 469 -22.15 -17.72 -9.93
N TYR A 470 -22.50 -17.53 -11.20
CA TYR A 470 -23.84 -17.17 -11.69
C TYR A 470 -24.30 -18.30 -12.60
N SER A 471 -25.33 -19.03 -12.22
CA SER A 471 -25.86 -20.15 -13.02
C SER A 471 -27.31 -19.91 -13.41
N THR A 472 -27.65 -20.25 -14.65
CA THR A 472 -29.02 -20.17 -15.14
C THR A 472 -29.28 -21.21 -16.22
N SER A 473 -30.56 -21.47 -16.47
CA SER A 473 -31.01 -22.45 -17.45
C SER A 473 -31.67 -21.79 -18.66
N VAL A 474 -31.33 -22.27 -19.86
CA VAL A 474 -31.92 -21.82 -21.13
C VAL A 474 -32.54 -23.01 -21.84
N LYS A 475 -33.86 -22.98 -22.01
CA LYS A 475 -34.59 -23.99 -22.80
C LYS A 475 -34.55 -23.62 -24.28
N MET A 476 -34.04 -24.52 -25.10
CA MET A 476 -34.05 -24.46 -26.55
C MET A 476 -35.20 -25.33 -27.06
N SER A 477 -36.23 -24.73 -27.66
CA SER A 477 -37.29 -25.52 -28.29
C SER A 477 -36.75 -26.21 -29.56
N PRO A 478 -37.41 -27.28 -30.05
CA PRO A 478 -37.05 -27.89 -31.33
C PRO A 478 -37.07 -26.93 -32.52
N SER A 479 -37.89 -25.86 -32.46
CA SER A 479 -37.94 -24.83 -33.49
C SER A 479 -36.84 -23.78 -33.38
N GLU A 480 -36.19 -23.65 -32.23
CA GLU A 480 -35.09 -22.72 -31.98
C GLU A 480 -33.72 -23.37 -32.14
N PHE A 481 -33.64 -24.69 -31.91
CA PHE A 481 -32.42 -25.46 -32.07
C PHE A 481 -32.19 -25.80 -33.55
N ILE A 482 -31.15 -25.21 -34.13
CA ILE A 482 -30.67 -25.55 -35.49
C ILE A 482 -29.37 -26.33 -35.34
N GLN A 483 -29.37 -27.59 -35.78
CA GLN A 483 -28.21 -28.46 -35.67
C GLN A 483 -27.01 -27.86 -36.41
N GLY A 484 -25.87 -27.75 -35.72
CA GLY A 484 -24.63 -27.18 -36.27
C GLY A 484 -24.52 -25.65 -36.18
N GLN A 485 -25.59 -24.93 -35.84
CA GLN A 485 -25.53 -23.50 -35.58
C GLN A 485 -25.24 -23.25 -34.08
N GLN A 486 -24.27 -22.39 -33.81
CA GLN A 486 -23.94 -21.97 -32.45
C GLN A 486 -24.42 -20.54 -32.22
N PRO A 487 -25.42 -20.31 -31.36
CA PRO A 487 -25.79 -18.94 -30.99
C PRO A 487 -24.64 -18.25 -30.24
N ALA A 488 -24.60 -16.93 -30.33
CA ALA A 488 -23.59 -16.12 -29.65
C ALA A 488 -24.11 -15.67 -28.29
N LEU A 489 -23.43 -16.05 -27.21
CA LEU A 489 -23.68 -15.53 -25.87
C LEU A 489 -22.86 -14.27 -25.66
N THR A 490 -23.53 -13.17 -25.32
CA THR A 490 -22.91 -11.92 -24.90
C THR A 490 -23.08 -11.76 -23.39
N VAL A 491 -22.00 -11.56 -22.65
CA VAL A 491 -22.00 -11.27 -21.20
C VAL A 491 -21.31 -9.93 -20.97
N GLN A 492 -22.01 -8.98 -20.37
CA GLN A 492 -21.42 -7.72 -19.90
C GLN A 492 -21.14 -7.78 -18.40
N SER A 493 -19.91 -7.43 -18.04
CA SER A 493 -19.40 -7.48 -16.68
C SER A 493 -18.75 -6.16 -16.32
N ALA A 494 -18.91 -5.73 -15.06
CA ALA A 494 -18.13 -4.67 -14.44
C ALA A 494 -16.69 -5.14 -14.08
N GLY A 495 -16.38 -6.40 -14.36
CA GLY A 495 -15.06 -6.99 -14.20
C GLY A 495 -14.93 -7.93 -13.00
N HIS A 496 -13.76 -8.49 -12.73
CA HIS A 496 -12.48 -8.20 -13.41
C HIS A 496 -12.08 -9.31 -14.38
N ALA A 497 -12.54 -10.54 -14.17
CA ALA A 497 -12.48 -11.63 -15.14
C ALA A 497 -13.74 -12.50 -15.14
N LEU A 498 -13.93 -13.23 -16.23
CA LEU A 498 -15.09 -14.08 -16.50
C LEU A 498 -14.64 -15.37 -17.15
N HIS A 499 -15.14 -16.50 -16.65
CA HIS A 499 -15.10 -17.79 -17.33
C HIS A 499 -16.52 -18.27 -17.64
N VAL A 500 -16.74 -18.73 -18.87
CA VAL A 500 -18.04 -19.18 -19.36
C VAL A 500 -18.03 -20.70 -19.47
N PHE A 501 -19.01 -21.35 -18.84
CA PHE A 501 -19.26 -22.78 -18.93
C PHE A 501 -20.67 -23.04 -19.45
N VAL A 502 -20.79 -23.99 -20.37
CA VAL A 502 -22.06 -24.39 -20.98
C VAL A 502 -22.18 -25.90 -20.84
N ASN A 503 -23.27 -26.35 -20.22
CA ASN A 503 -23.53 -27.76 -19.92
C ASN A 503 -22.35 -28.45 -19.22
N GLY A 504 -21.73 -27.76 -18.26
CA GLY A 504 -20.57 -28.25 -17.51
C GLY A 504 -19.27 -28.31 -18.32
N ARG A 505 -19.17 -27.64 -19.47
CA ARG A 505 -17.95 -27.58 -20.28
C ARG A 505 -17.46 -26.15 -20.43
N PHE A 506 -16.15 -25.96 -20.29
CA PHE A 506 -15.52 -24.66 -20.52
C PHE A 506 -15.73 -24.22 -21.97
N SER A 507 -16.15 -22.96 -22.15
CA SER A 507 -16.45 -22.37 -23.47
C SER A 507 -15.54 -21.19 -23.81
N GLY A 508 -15.05 -20.44 -22.82
CA GLY A 508 -14.16 -19.31 -23.05
C GLY A 508 -13.96 -18.43 -21.81
N SER A 509 -13.01 -17.51 -21.91
CA SER A 509 -12.65 -16.56 -20.85
C SER A 509 -12.47 -15.15 -21.39
N ALA A 510 -12.68 -14.17 -20.54
CA ALA A 510 -12.31 -12.78 -20.78
C ALA A 510 -11.91 -12.10 -19.46
N TYR A 511 -11.11 -11.04 -19.56
CA TYR A 511 -10.69 -10.22 -18.42
C TYR A 511 -10.52 -8.77 -18.88
N GLY A 512 -10.68 -7.84 -17.95
CA GLY A 512 -10.44 -6.41 -18.16
C GLY A 512 -8.97 -6.04 -17.93
N THR A 513 -8.69 -4.74 -17.87
CA THR A 513 -7.39 -4.19 -17.43
C THR A 513 -7.60 -3.26 -16.25
N LYS A 514 -6.53 -2.67 -15.69
CA LYS A 514 -6.68 -1.67 -14.64
C LYS A 514 -7.51 -0.46 -15.10
N ASP A 515 -7.20 0.08 -16.28
CA ASP A 515 -7.86 1.28 -16.81
C ASP A 515 -9.29 1.00 -17.29
N HIS A 516 -9.53 -0.22 -17.77
CA HIS A 516 -10.82 -0.69 -18.27
C HIS A 516 -11.18 -2.06 -17.66
N PRO A 517 -11.54 -2.10 -16.37
CA PRO A 517 -11.87 -3.34 -15.70
C PRO A 517 -13.19 -3.96 -16.19
N GLU A 518 -14.11 -3.11 -16.65
CA GLU A 518 -15.34 -3.54 -17.30
C GLU A 518 -15.10 -4.03 -18.73
N PHE A 519 -15.90 -5.03 -19.14
CA PHE A 519 -15.82 -5.54 -20.50
C PHE A 519 -17.13 -6.19 -20.94
N LYS A 520 -17.26 -6.34 -22.25
CA LYS A 520 -18.34 -7.08 -22.90
C LYS A 520 -17.73 -8.24 -23.67
N TYR A 521 -18.01 -9.46 -23.23
CA TYR A 521 -17.51 -10.67 -23.86
C TYR A 521 -18.57 -11.30 -24.74
N THR A 522 -18.23 -11.71 -25.96
CA THR A 522 -19.12 -12.43 -26.86
C THR A 522 -18.41 -13.65 -27.41
N LEU A 523 -19.04 -14.82 -27.29
CA LEU A 523 -18.53 -16.08 -27.80
C LEU A 523 -19.68 -16.94 -28.35
N ASN A 524 -19.37 -17.81 -29.31
CA ASN A 524 -20.32 -18.81 -29.78
C ASN A 524 -20.41 -19.94 -28.75
N VAL A 525 -21.62 -20.38 -28.42
CA VAL A 525 -21.86 -21.43 -27.42
C VAL A 525 -22.57 -22.64 -28.02
N ALA A 526 -22.10 -23.83 -27.66
CA ALA A 526 -22.70 -25.08 -28.10
C ALA A 526 -23.90 -25.45 -27.21
N LEU A 527 -25.10 -25.08 -27.66
CA LEU A 527 -26.35 -25.48 -27.02
C LEU A 527 -26.89 -26.78 -27.64
N GLN A 528 -27.72 -27.49 -26.88
CA GLN A 528 -28.42 -28.70 -27.27
C GLN A 528 -29.93 -28.45 -27.28
N SER A 529 -30.70 -29.31 -27.95
CA SER A 529 -32.17 -29.30 -27.83
C SER A 529 -32.58 -29.58 -26.37
N GLY A 530 -33.58 -28.86 -25.85
CA GLY A 530 -34.00 -28.98 -24.45
C GLY A 530 -33.32 -27.98 -23.52
N VAL A 531 -33.12 -28.36 -22.26
CA VAL A 531 -32.59 -27.46 -21.22
C VAL A 531 -31.06 -27.45 -21.28
N ASN A 532 -30.49 -26.25 -21.36
CA ASN A 532 -29.05 -26.01 -21.31
C ASN A 532 -28.71 -25.24 -20.05
N LYS A 533 -27.60 -25.59 -19.40
CA LYS A 533 -27.09 -24.87 -18.24
C LYS A 533 -25.98 -23.93 -18.66
N ILE A 534 -26.08 -22.66 -18.27
CA ILE A 534 -25.04 -21.66 -18.44
C ILE A 534 -24.53 -21.31 -17.05
N SER A 535 -23.25 -21.55 -16.80
CA SER A 535 -22.58 -21.20 -15.56
C SER A 535 -21.45 -20.23 -15.86
N LEU A 536 -21.49 -19.07 -15.23
CA LEU A 536 -20.55 -17.98 -15.41
C LEU A 536 -19.78 -17.82 -14.09
N LEU A 537 -18.46 -17.96 -14.14
CA LEU A 537 -17.59 -17.71 -13.00
C LEU A 537 -17.02 -16.30 -13.13
N SER A 538 -17.48 -15.40 -12.28
CA SER A 538 -16.95 -14.04 -12.15
C SER A 538 -15.82 -14.01 -11.14
N VAL A 539 -14.74 -13.28 -11.46
CA VAL A 539 -13.54 -13.20 -10.63
C VAL A 539 -13.19 -11.74 -10.33
N ALA A 540 -13.12 -11.39 -9.05
CA ALA A 540 -12.55 -10.14 -8.58
C ALA A 540 -11.03 -10.28 -8.46
N ILE A 541 -10.30 -9.20 -8.79
CA ILE A 541 -8.84 -9.12 -8.70
C ILE A 541 -8.51 -7.79 -8.02
N GLY A 542 -8.53 -7.81 -6.68
CA GLY A 542 -8.50 -6.60 -5.85
C GLY A 542 -9.80 -5.80 -5.91
N LEU A 543 -9.97 -4.84 -4.99
CA LEU A 543 -11.11 -3.92 -4.96
C LEU A 543 -10.65 -2.46 -5.15
N PRO A 544 -11.49 -1.59 -5.75
CA PRO A 544 -11.25 -0.16 -5.87
C PRO A 544 -10.72 0.47 -4.59
N ASN A 545 -9.57 1.14 -4.66
CA ASN A 545 -8.94 1.76 -3.49
C ASN A 545 -8.83 3.28 -3.56
N ASP A 546 -9.25 3.91 -4.66
CA ASP A 546 -9.17 5.36 -4.85
C ASP A 546 -10.28 5.93 -5.74
N GLY A 547 -10.51 7.24 -5.61
CA GLY A 547 -11.49 8.05 -6.33
C GLY A 547 -12.75 8.37 -5.52
N ALA A 548 -13.46 9.44 -5.86
CA ALA A 548 -14.73 9.74 -5.18
C ALA A 548 -15.76 8.63 -5.41
N TYR A 549 -16.53 8.29 -4.38
CA TYR A 549 -17.55 7.24 -4.41
C TYR A 549 -17.03 5.89 -4.92
N TYR A 550 -15.75 5.56 -4.72
CA TYR A 550 -15.16 4.31 -5.21
C TYR A 550 -15.88 3.08 -4.66
N GLU A 551 -16.50 3.19 -3.48
CA GLU A 551 -17.30 2.14 -2.87
C GLU A 551 -18.55 1.80 -3.68
N ARG A 552 -18.99 2.67 -4.60
CA ARG A 552 -20.17 2.46 -5.46
C ARG A 552 -19.85 1.77 -6.77
N ARG A 553 -18.57 1.62 -7.12
CA ARG A 553 -18.16 0.89 -8.34
C ARG A 553 -18.63 -0.56 -8.22
N HIS A 554 -19.24 -1.06 -9.29
CA HIS A 554 -19.75 -2.42 -9.35
C HIS A 554 -18.62 -3.41 -9.64
N THR A 555 -18.78 -4.65 -9.17
CA THR A 555 -17.94 -5.78 -9.56
C THR A 555 -18.82 -6.93 -10.04
N GLY A 556 -18.32 -7.69 -11.01
CA GLY A 556 -18.96 -8.87 -11.58
C GLY A 556 -20.05 -8.58 -12.61
N ILE A 557 -20.92 -9.56 -12.81
CA ILE A 557 -21.85 -9.60 -13.96
C ILE A 557 -23.08 -8.77 -13.66
N ILE A 558 -23.06 -7.51 -14.12
CA ILE A 558 -24.19 -6.57 -14.00
C ILE A 558 -25.10 -6.58 -15.24
N GLY A 559 -24.74 -7.33 -16.27
CA GLY A 559 -25.52 -7.49 -17.49
C GLY A 559 -25.40 -6.31 -18.46
N PRO A 560 -26.09 -6.41 -19.62
CA PRO A 560 -26.99 -7.50 -19.97
C PRO A 560 -26.27 -8.81 -20.32
N VAL A 561 -26.97 -9.94 -20.14
CA VAL A 561 -26.58 -11.27 -20.61
C VAL A 561 -27.54 -11.69 -21.72
N VAL A 562 -27.07 -11.75 -22.97
CA VAL A 562 -27.92 -11.89 -24.15
C VAL A 562 -27.48 -13.04 -25.03
N LEU A 563 -28.42 -13.92 -25.40
CA LEU A 563 -28.20 -14.95 -26.40
C LEU A 563 -28.68 -14.45 -27.77
N ARG A 564 -27.78 -14.42 -28.76
CA ARG A 564 -28.01 -13.89 -30.11
C ARG A 564 -27.93 -14.99 -31.16
N GLY A 565 -28.50 -14.74 -32.33
CA GLY A 565 -28.50 -15.69 -33.45
C GLY A 565 -29.58 -16.78 -33.35
N LEU A 566 -30.58 -16.58 -32.48
CA LEU A 566 -31.76 -17.43 -32.43
C LEU A 566 -32.77 -17.03 -33.53
N PRO A 567 -33.58 -17.96 -34.06
CA PRO A 567 -34.57 -17.67 -35.10
C PRO A 567 -35.60 -16.60 -34.71
N ASN A 568 -35.96 -16.54 -33.42
CA ASN A 568 -36.96 -15.62 -32.87
C ASN A 568 -36.37 -14.26 -32.44
N GLY A 569 -35.10 -13.98 -32.80
CA GLY A 569 -34.38 -12.79 -32.34
C GLY A 569 -33.59 -13.00 -31.03
N PRO A 570 -32.88 -11.98 -30.55
CA PRO A 570 -32.05 -12.09 -29.35
C PRO A 570 -32.91 -12.31 -28.10
N ARG A 571 -32.44 -13.20 -27.21
CA ARG A 571 -33.06 -13.49 -25.91
C ARG A 571 -32.23 -12.88 -24.80
N ASP A 572 -32.80 -11.94 -24.06
CA ASP A 572 -32.18 -11.38 -22.85
C ASP A 572 -32.43 -12.30 -21.66
N LEU A 573 -31.34 -12.80 -21.07
CA LEU A 573 -31.34 -13.71 -19.93
C LEU A 573 -31.19 -12.95 -18.59
N SER A 574 -30.99 -11.63 -18.61
CA SER A 574 -30.63 -10.86 -17.42
C SER A 574 -31.70 -10.90 -16.33
N TRP A 575 -32.97 -11.01 -16.71
CA TRP A 575 -34.13 -10.96 -15.79
C TRP A 575 -34.71 -12.33 -15.43
N GLN A 576 -34.09 -13.41 -15.92
CA GLN A 576 -34.55 -14.76 -15.58
C GLN A 576 -34.03 -15.19 -14.21
N LYS A 577 -34.37 -16.41 -13.80
CA LYS A 577 -33.92 -17.00 -12.54
C LYS A 577 -32.41 -17.29 -12.59
N TRP A 578 -31.63 -16.72 -11.67
CA TRP A 578 -30.20 -16.94 -11.51
C TRP A 578 -29.89 -17.52 -10.14
N SER A 579 -29.08 -18.58 -10.11
CA SER A 579 -28.57 -19.22 -8.89
C SER A 579 -27.11 -18.85 -8.64
N TYR A 580 -26.76 -18.69 -7.37
CA TYR A 580 -25.47 -18.15 -6.95
C TYR A 580 -24.71 -19.10 -6.01
N GLN A 581 -23.40 -19.18 -6.18
CA GLN A 581 -22.48 -19.80 -5.23
C GLN A 581 -21.27 -18.89 -5.01
N VAL A 582 -21.06 -18.47 -3.76
CA VAL A 582 -19.85 -17.76 -3.34
C VAL A 582 -18.72 -18.76 -3.18
N GLY A 583 -17.59 -18.47 -3.83
CA GLY A 583 -16.36 -19.24 -3.70
C GLY A 583 -16.32 -20.57 -4.44
N LEU A 584 -15.19 -21.25 -4.24
CA LEU A 584 -14.85 -22.54 -4.84
C LEU A 584 -15.05 -23.68 -3.83
N ARG A 585 -15.19 -24.93 -4.31
CA ARG A 585 -15.36 -26.09 -3.42
C ARG A 585 -14.11 -26.33 -2.57
N GLY A 586 -12.93 -26.10 -3.12
CA GLY A 586 -11.65 -26.18 -2.43
C GLY A 586 -11.52 -25.13 -1.31
N GLU A 587 -12.04 -23.92 -1.52
CA GLU A 587 -12.12 -22.90 -0.46
C GLU A 587 -13.04 -23.38 0.66
N ALA A 588 -14.25 -23.86 0.32
CA ALA A 588 -15.23 -24.34 1.30
C ALA A 588 -14.74 -25.59 2.06
N SER A 589 -13.95 -26.45 1.42
CA SER A 589 -13.35 -27.65 2.02
C SER A 589 -12.02 -27.36 2.73
N ASN A 590 -11.57 -26.10 2.74
CA ASN A 590 -10.31 -25.64 3.32
C ASN A 590 -9.10 -26.52 2.93
N VAL A 591 -8.96 -26.81 1.64
CA VAL A 591 -7.94 -27.75 1.12
C VAL A 591 -6.50 -27.28 1.33
N VAL A 592 -6.32 -25.99 1.66
CA VAL A 592 -5.03 -25.35 1.96
C VAL A 592 -4.57 -25.59 3.39
N SER A 593 -5.43 -26.08 4.28
CA SER A 593 -5.09 -26.32 5.68
C SER A 593 -4.00 -27.40 5.80
N PRO A 594 -2.88 -27.13 6.51
CA PRO A 594 -1.82 -28.10 6.66
C PRO A 594 -2.24 -29.30 7.52
N ASN A 595 -3.19 -29.10 8.43
CA ASN A 595 -3.63 -30.08 9.44
C ASN A 595 -5.08 -30.57 9.21
N GLY A 596 -5.74 -30.12 8.13
CA GLY A 596 -7.10 -30.53 7.82
C GLY A 596 -7.15 -31.92 7.18
N ILE A 597 -8.07 -32.77 7.64
CA ILE A 597 -8.42 -33.99 6.89
C ILE A 597 -9.17 -33.53 5.65
N SER A 598 -8.54 -33.66 4.48
CA SER A 598 -9.11 -33.23 3.21
C SER A 598 -10.31 -34.10 2.86
N SER A 599 -11.47 -33.49 2.61
CA SER A 599 -12.68 -34.16 2.15
C SER A 599 -12.77 -34.30 0.62
N VAL A 600 -11.67 -34.01 -0.10
CA VAL A 600 -11.61 -34.10 -1.57
C VAL A 600 -10.69 -35.24 -2.02
N GLY A 601 -11.03 -35.85 -3.16
CA GLY A 601 -10.23 -36.92 -3.76
C GLY A 601 -9.10 -36.33 -4.59
N TRP A 602 -7.88 -36.37 -4.05
CA TRP A 602 -6.67 -35.96 -4.77
C TRP A 602 -6.22 -37.04 -5.77
N VAL A 603 -5.79 -36.61 -6.95
CA VAL A 603 -5.19 -37.46 -7.98
C VAL A 603 -3.68 -37.26 -7.96
N GLU A 604 -2.92 -38.34 -7.83
CA GLU A 604 -1.46 -38.31 -7.70
C GLU A 604 -0.73 -38.86 -8.94
N GLY A 605 0.55 -38.53 -9.09
CA GLY A 605 1.44 -39.13 -10.07
C GLY A 605 1.19 -38.69 -11.51
N SER A 606 1.40 -39.59 -12.48
CA SER A 606 1.29 -39.28 -13.91
C SER A 606 -0.12 -38.90 -14.38
N LEU A 607 -1.14 -39.21 -13.57
CA LEU A 607 -2.54 -38.82 -13.81
C LEU A 607 -2.84 -37.39 -13.39
N ALA A 608 -1.96 -36.75 -12.59
CA ALA A 608 -2.14 -35.39 -12.08
C ALA A 608 -1.92 -34.30 -13.15
N VAL A 609 -1.51 -34.68 -14.38
CA VAL A 609 -1.04 -33.75 -15.41
C VAL A 609 -2.09 -33.56 -16.51
N GLN A 610 -2.92 -32.52 -16.39
CA GLN A 610 -3.60 -31.88 -17.52
C GLN A 610 -3.74 -30.37 -17.27
N GLN A 611 -3.59 -29.57 -18.33
CA GLN A 611 -3.97 -28.14 -18.33
C GLN A 611 -5.50 -28.04 -18.27
N GLN A 612 -6.06 -28.12 -17.06
CA GLN A 612 -7.50 -27.98 -16.83
C GLN A 612 -7.78 -26.68 -16.07
N PRO A 613 -8.78 -25.88 -16.49
CA PRO A 613 -9.20 -24.72 -15.71
C PRO A 613 -9.70 -25.17 -14.33
N LEU A 614 -9.54 -24.29 -13.33
CA LEU A 614 -10.02 -24.51 -11.96
C LEU A 614 -9.45 -25.79 -11.32
N THR A 615 -8.12 -25.88 -11.26
CA THR A 615 -7.43 -27.02 -10.65
C THR A 615 -6.61 -26.57 -9.45
N TRP A 616 -6.76 -27.29 -8.34
CA TRP A 616 -5.88 -27.19 -7.18
C TRP A 616 -4.67 -28.08 -7.36
N TYR A 617 -3.50 -27.54 -7.01
CA TYR A 617 -2.24 -28.25 -7.02
C TYR A 617 -1.67 -28.28 -5.60
N LYS A 618 -1.17 -29.44 -5.19
CA LYS A 618 -0.54 -29.62 -3.89
C LYS A 618 0.75 -30.41 -4.04
N SER A 619 1.79 -29.95 -3.36
CA SER A 619 3.06 -30.65 -3.23
C SER A 619 3.65 -30.36 -1.85
N TYR A 620 4.60 -31.20 -1.46
CA TYR A 620 5.39 -31.04 -0.25
C TYR A 620 6.85 -30.86 -0.63
N PHE A 621 7.54 -29.95 0.06
CA PHE A 621 8.96 -29.71 -0.14
C PHE A 621 9.64 -29.41 1.18
N ASN A 622 10.93 -29.75 1.26
CA ASN A 622 11.76 -29.38 2.40
C ASN A 622 12.23 -27.94 2.23
N ASN A 623 12.38 -27.20 3.33
CA ASN A 623 12.93 -25.85 3.30
C ASN A 623 14.31 -25.85 2.59
N PRO A 624 14.55 -24.98 1.59
CA PRO A 624 15.88 -24.77 1.04
C PRO A 624 16.91 -24.47 2.15
N LYS A 625 18.16 -24.88 1.95
CA LYS A 625 19.25 -24.53 2.87
C LYS A 625 19.66 -23.06 2.67
N GLY A 626 20.01 -22.37 3.76
CA GLY A 626 20.51 -21.00 3.73
C GLY A 626 19.55 -20.02 4.41
N ASN A 627 19.95 -18.75 4.44
CA ASN A 627 19.17 -17.64 4.99
C ASN A 627 18.78 -16.61 3.91
N GLU A 628 19.01 -16.95 2.63
CA GLU A 628 18.65 -16.08 1.52
C GLU A 628 17.11 -16.02 1.38
N PRO A 629 16.55 -14.89 0.92
CA PRO A 629 15.14 -14.81 0.62
C PRO A 629 14.72 -15.81 -0.45
N LEU A 630 13.45 -16.23 -0.39
CA LEU A 630 12.90 -17.25 -1.27
C LEU A 630 11.69 -16.70 -2.02
N ALA A 631 11.54 -17.15 -3.27
CA ALA A 631 10.38 -16.90 -4.12
C ALA A 631 9.95 -18.20 -4.80
N LEU A 632 8.71 -18.23 -5.30
CA LEU A 632 8.25 -19.29 -6.19
C LEU A 632 8.24 -18.78 -7.63
N ASP A 633 8.94 -19.48 -8.51
CA ASP A 633 8.85 -19.23 -9.95
C ASP A 633 7.53 -19.82 -10.47
N MET A 634 6.58 -18.94 -10.72
CA MET A 634 5.25 -19.29 -11.22
C MET A 634 5.14 -19.14 -12.74
N GLY A 635 6.24 -18.93 -13.47
CA GLY A 635 6.26 -18.64 -14.91
C GLY A 635 5.61 -19.68 -15.82
N SER A 636 5.35 -20.89 -15.31
CA SER A 636 4.64 -21.97 -16.03
C SER A 636 3.14 -22.04 -15.74
N MET A 637 2.63 -21.17 -14.86
CA MET A 637 1.24 -21.15 -14.40
C MET A 637 0.45 -20.02 -15.07
N GLY A 638 -0.87 -19.99 -14.87
CA GLY A 638 -1.75 -18.93 -15.40
C GLY A 638 -2.14 -17.89 -14.34
N LYS A 639 -3.32 -18.09 -13.75
CA LYS A 639 -3.86 -17.27 -12.64
C LYS A 639 -4.24 -18.18 -11.48
N GLY A 640 -3.99 -17.72 -10.26
CA GLY A 640 -4.47 -18.41 -9.05
C GLY A 640 -4.09 -17.65 -7.79
N GLU A 641 -4.19 -18.33 -6.67
CA GLU A 641 -3.64 -17.92 -5.39
C GLU A 641 -2.70 -19.04 -4.93
N VAL A 642 -1.68 -18.70 -4.16
CA VAL A 642 -0.66 -19.64 -3.71
C VAL A 642 -0.61 -19.63 -2.19
N TRP A 643 -0.46 -20.82 -1.60
CA TRP A 643 -0.39 -21.00 -0.16
C TRP A 643 0.82 -21.83 0.23
N ILE A 644 1.46 -21.47 1.35
CA ILE A 644 2.50 -22.25 2.01
C ILE A 644 2.04 -22.48 3.44
N ASN A 645 1.91 -23.75 3.84
CA ASN A 645 1.47 -24.15 5.18
C ASN A 645 0.16 -23.46 5.64
N GLY A 646 -0.80 -23.31 4.72
CA GLY A 646 -2.09 -22.65 4.97
C GLY A 646 -2.05 -21.13 4.99
N GLN A 647 -0.87 -20.51 4.82
CA GLN A 647 -0.73 -19.06 4.70
C GLN A 647 -0.72 -18.66 3.23
N SER A 648 -1.64 -17.79 2.83
CA SER A 648 -1.66 -17.27 1.47
C SER A 648 -0.48 -16.33 1.24
N ILE A 649 0.33 -16.62 0.23
CA ILE A 649 1.45 -15.77 -0.19
C ILE A 649 1.01 -14.73 -1.24
N GLY A 650 -0.22 -14.82 -1.74
CA GLY A 650 -0.83 -13.83 -2.63
C GLY A 650 -1.36 -14.41 -3.95
N ILE A 651 -1.90 -13.50 -4.76
CA ILE A 651 -2.47 -13.80 -6.08
C ILE A 651 -1.34 -13.87 -7.12
N MET A 652 -1.35 -14.88 -7.98
CA MET A 652 -0.52 -14.90 -9.19
C MET A 652 -1.37 -14.63 -10.42
N PHE A 653 -0.84 -13.86 -11.36
CA PHE A 653 -1.49 -13.67 -12.65
C PHE A 653 -0.48 -13.27 -13.72
N LEU A 654 -0.25 -14.16 -14.70
CA LEU A 654 0.71 -13.97 -15.78
C LEU A 654 0.08 -13.53 -17.11
N GLY A 655 -1.19 -13.13 -17.09
CA GLY A 655 -1.99 -12.93 -18.31
C GLY A 655 -2.39 -14.28 -18.95
N PRO A 656 -3.02 -14.26 -20.13
CA PRO A 656 -3.34 -15.49 -20.85
C PRO A 656 -2.05 -16.11 -21.39
N GLY A 657 -1.70 -17.27 -20.84
CA GLY A 657 -0.83 -18.26 -21.49
C GLY A 657 -1.59 -19.05 -22.54
#